data_AF-A0A3C0VGI6-F1
#
_entry.id   AF-A0A3C0VGI6-F1
#
_cell.length_a   1.000
_cell.length_b   1.000
_cell.length_c   1.000
_cell.angle_alpha   90.00
_cell.angle_beta   90.00
_cell.angle_gamma   90.00
#
_symmetry.space_group_name_H-M   'P 1'
#
loop_
_entity.id
_entity.type
_entity.pdbx_description
1 polymer ?
#
loop_
_entity_poly.entity_id
_entity_poly.type
_entity_poly.pdbx_seq_one_letter_code
_entity_poly.pdbx_strand_id
1 'polypeptide(L)'
;MMRRLLPAMLCCAAAVRGDTRIPLDAFAYATTPDIRAAWKAPKGVPAPSMERRGDRTAAVFPLPFSRLATRGCWDRRGAFDLARAGWIELDFEVENPAAVASITLYLQSPPGWHAAQVPVRKGRSTARIPRLHFKPDDPAHAPGPWSRVTAIRIAPWKGAASDAVLRVFRLDAVAPDILVVSPASRAAAPPAETSLMDRAARDTCRAFDGAGLPAGLVADTQLDDALLAAARLVVFPYNPGLPPAAVEPLARFAARGGACMAFYQAPAPLADILGIRVTGWRKENAETLHAIAFAPGALEGLPARLTQNSGSCALFAAAAPRTRIVGSWQTRGAAAAGIDAVAHGPGGIFVGHILNCRNPDERNGFLRASAAAFIPGAWEAAARAALEHAGRIEQAGDPPGLERFLAARKAPAAAFDKIEEGRKLLAQARAVRRASEAPALAARAHAAFVQAMAHGFAPRKSELRAVWCHNAYGVEGLGWEEPMRALAGARFTAVFANMLWAGIADYKSAVLPVRERVARDGDQIARCLAAAAPHGIQVHVWKVCWNLAGAPPTFLAALKSAGRCQVDRSGATREWLCPSREENFALERDALLEVVRNYAVAGIHLDYIRYPDQSSCVCAACRAGFEKRIGAKVAAWPADVLGGAHRASFRQYRRDTITRLVRSVAMQARALRPGIKVSAAVFPDGSESRDGIAQDWRYWVSEGLLDFVCPMDYTPDRARLELDVRRQLAWAGGKAQVVPGLAPSVHPEDLAPEHLLWMIDDVRRLGAAGFALFELDHALLEQHLPLLAIGAAAPER
;
A
#
# COMPACT_ATOMS: atom_id res chain seq x y z
N MET A 1 62.55 10.36 21.59
CA MET A 1 62.42 11.19 20.37
C MET A 1 61.40 10.57 19.43
N MET A 2 60.14 10.98 19.58
CA MET A 2 59.03 10.68 18.69
C MET A 2 59.02 11.66 17.53
N ARG A 3 58.70 11.21 16.31
CA ARG A 3 57.87 11.97 15.37
C ARG A 3 57.27 11.05 14.31
N ARG A 4 55.96 10.82 14.47
CA ARG A 4 55.05 10.24 13.47
C ARG A 4 54.84 11.27 12.35
N LEU A 5 54.97 10.84 11.11
CA LEU A 5 54.48 11.55 9.93
C LEU A 5 52.99 11.23 9.77
N LEU A 6 52.12 12.22 10.00
CA LEU A 6 50.73 12.21 9.52
C LEU A 6 50.73 12.61 8.04
N PRO A 7 49.93 11.97 7.17
CA PRO A 7 49.54 12.59 5.90
C PRO A 7 48.45 13.63 6.19
N ALA A 8 48.71 14.87 5.81
CA ALA A 8 47.74 15.96 5.84
C ALA A 8 46.61 15.68 4.85
N MET A 9 45.47 15.17 5.33
CA MET A 9 44.20 15.28 4.60
C MET A 9 43.77 16.75 4.65
N LEU A 10 43.65 17.37 3.47
CA LEU A 10 42.86 18.59 3.30
C LEU A 10 41.42 18.27 3.73
N CYS A 11 41.03 18.73 4.93
CA CYS A 11 39.64 18.91 5.31
C CYS A 11 39.06 20.06 4.47
N CYS A 12 38.66 19.80 3.24
CA CYS A 12 37.53 20.53 2.67
C CYS A 12 36.31 20.11 3.49
N ALA A 13 35.79 21.00 4.34
CA ALA A 13 34.51 20.80 5.00
C ALA A 13 33.42 20.71 3.92
N ALA A 14 33.17 19.50 3.42
CA ALA A 14 32.02 19.23 2.57
C ALA A 14 30.78 19.65 3.37
N ALA A 15 30.01 20.60 2.84
CA ALA A 15 28.77 21.04 3.45
C ALA A 15 27.89 19.80 3.63
N VAL A 16 27.72 19.37 4.88
CA VAL A 16 26.90 18.21 5.22
C VAL A 16 25.44 18.60 4.95
N ARG A 17 24.72 17.79 4.17
CA ARG A 17 23.26 17.91 4.06
C ARG A 17 22.67 17.86 5.48
N GLY A 18 21.82 18.81 5.84
CA GLY A 18 21.45 19.04 7.23
C GLY A 18 20.00 19.41 7.39
N ASP A 19 19.10 18.42 7.30
CA ASP A 19 17.73 18.57 7.77
C ASP A 19 17.76 19.15 9.19
N THR A 20 17.16 20.33 9.38
CA THR A 20 17.25 21.03 10.66
C THR A 20 16.21 20.45 11.62
N ARG A 21 16.68 19.88 12.74
CA ARG A 21 15.80 19.37 13.80
C ARG A 21 15.38 20.48 14.75
N ILE A 22 14.10 20.47 15.10
CA ILE A 22 13.46 21.36 16.06
C ILE A 22 12.97 20.45 17.21
N PRO A 23 13.73 20.32 18.31
CA PRO A 23 13.36 19.42 19.40
C PRO A 23 12.05 19.83 20.05
N LEU A 24 11.09 18.92 20.12
CA LEU A 24 9.82 19.13 20.83
C LEU A 24 9.90 18.58 22.25
N ASP A 25 10.46 17.37 22.36
CA ASP A 25 10.85 16.74 23.62
C ASP A 25 11.86 15.61 23.40
N ALA A 26 12.99 15.66 24.09
CA ALA A 26 14.01 14.60 24.08
C ALA A 26 13.72 13.48 25.09
N PHE A 27 12.68 13.64 25.92
CA PHE A 27 12.29 12.73 27.01
C PHE A 27 13.45 12.37 27.97
N ALA A 28 14.41 13.28 28.14
CA ALA A 28 15.58 13.12 29.01
C ALA A 28 15.35 13.70 30.42
N TYR A 29 14.19 13.44 31.01
CA TYR A 29 13.86 13.88 32.37
C TYR A 29 14.67 13.11 33.42
N ALA A 30 15.20 13.81 34.42
CA ALA A 30 15.99 13.20 35.49
C ALA A 30 15.13 12.31 36.41
N THR A 31 13.89 12.73 36.69
CA THR A 31 13.01 12.03 37.62
C THR A 31 11.58 11.87 37.07
N THR A 32 10.84 10.92 37.64
CA THR A 32 9.41 10.72 37.32
C THR A 32 8.53 11.95 37.66
N PRO A 33 8.74 12.67 38.78
CA PRO A 33 8.08 13.96 39.00
C PRO A 33 8.27 14.98 37.87
N ASP A 34 9.46 15.08 37.27
CA ASP A 34 9.75 16.08 36.22
C ASP A 34 8.93 15.82 34.95
N ILE A 35 8.84 14.56 34.51
CA ILE A 35 8.00 14.23 33.35
C ILE A 35 6.51 14.45 33.65
N ARG A 36 6.05 14.19 34.88
CA ARG A 36 4.65 14.47 35.28
C ARG A 36 4.35 15.97 35.39
N ALA A 37 5.38 16.79 35.63
CA ALA A 37 5.27 18.24 35.56
C ALA A 37 5.08 18.70 34.10
N ALA A 38 5.84 18.10 33.17
CA ALA A 38 5.84 18.46 31.76
C ALA A 38 4.68 17.88 30.92
N TRP A 39 4.29 16.64 31.19
CA TRP A 39 3.26 15.88 30.47
C TRP A 39 2.09 15.57 31.40
N LYS A 40 0.94 16.17 31.12
CA LYS A 40 -0.28 16.06 31.93
C LYS A 40 -1.22 15.00 31.37
N ALA A 41 -1.66 14.10 32.24
CA ALA A 41 -2.73 13.14 31.95
C ALA A 41 -4.08 13.70 32.43
N PRO A 42 -5.18 13.53 31.68
CA PRO A 42 -6.53 13.84 32.17
C PRO A 42 -6.97 12.83 33.25
N LYS A 43 -8.05 13.15 33.96
CA LYS A 43 -8.62 12.27 35.00
C LYS A 43 -8.93 10.88 34.43
N GLY A 44 -8.48 9.84 35.12
CA GLY A 44 -8.69 8.43 34.73
C GLY A 44 -7.61 7.85 33.80
N VAL A 45 -6.69 8.67 33.30
CA VAL A 45 -5.50 8.20 32.56
C VAL A 45 -4.28 8.21 33.50
N PRO A 46 -3.49 7.12 33.58
CA PRO A 46 -2.29 7.11 34.42
C PRO A 46 -1.27 8.18 34.02
N ALA A 47 -0.61 8.77 35.03
CA ALA A 47 0.47 9.73 34.80
C ALA A 47 1.71 9.03 34.22
N PRO A 48 2.51 9.72 33.39
CA PRO A 48 3.73 9.14 32.82
C PRO A 48 4.82 8.95 33.90
N SER A 49 5.82 8.17 33.57
CA SER A 49 7.01 7.93 34.40
C SER A 49 8.28 7.81 33.56
N MET A 50 9.44 7.75 34.22
CA MET A 50 10.73 7.52 33.57
C MET A 50 11.21 6.09 33.83
N GLU A 51 11.72 5.42 32.81
CA GLU A 51 12.37 4.10 32.88
C GLU A 51 13.77 4.17 32.26
N ARG A 52 14.75 3.48 32.87
CA ARG A 52 16.10 3.32 32.32
C ARG A 52 16.22 1.95 31.65
N ARG A 53 16.68 1.93 30.40
CA ARG A 53 16.93 0.71 29.61
C ARG A 53 18.34 0.75 29.04
N GLY A 54 19.25 0.06 29.72
CA GLY A 54 20.67 0.07 29.39
C GLY A 54 21.27 1.47 29.50
N ASP A 55 21.79 1.97 28.39
CA ASP A 55 22.40 3.29 28.23
C ASP A 55 21.38 4.43 27.99
N ARG A 56 20.10 4.09 27.85
CA ARG A 56 19.05 5.04 27.43
C ARG A 56 17.96 5.21 28.49
N THR A 57 17.31 6.37 28.43
CA THR A 57 16.13 6.68 29.25
C THR A 57 14.92 6.80 28.34
N ALA A 58 13.76 6.33 28.79
CA ALA A 58 12.50 6.41 28.06
C ALA A 58 11.39 6.98 28.95
N ALA A 59 10.51 7.76 28.34
CA ALA A 59 9.24 8.12 28.93
C ALA A 59 8.26 6.95 28.78
N VAL A 60 7.67 6.54 29.89
CA VAL A 60 6.70 5.45 29.97
C VAL A 60 5.30 6.02 30.12
N PHE A 61 4.44 5.65 29.19
CA PHE A 61 3.02 5.99 29.14
C PHE A 61 2.19 4.72 29.33
N PRO A 62 1.65 4.48 30.54
CA PRO A 62 0.89 3.26 30.83
C PRO A 62 -0.45 3.23 30.09
N LEU A 63 -0.79 2.09 29.48
CA LEU A 63 -2.04 1.90 28.74
C LEU A 63 -2.84 0.75 29.36
N PRO A 64 -3.56 0.98 30.47
CA PRO A 64 -4.37 -0.05 31.13
C PRO A 64 -5.68 -0.30 30.37
N PHE A 65 -5.62 -0.68 29.09
CA PHE A 65 -6.78 -0.86 28.23
C PHE A 65 -7.71 -2.01 28.66
N SER A 66 -7.31 -2.87 29.60
CA SER A 66 -8.26 -3.73 30.31
C SER A 66 -9.36 -2.93 31.03
N ARG A 67 -9.03 -1.73 31.53
CA ARG A 67 -9.89 -0.87 32.35
C ARG A 67 -10.26 0.43 31.67
N LEU A 68 -9.36 0.97 30.85
CA LEU A 68 -9.58 2.21 30.12
C LEU A 68 -10.53 1.96 28.95
N ALA A 69 -11.57 2.80 28.83
CA ALA A 69 -12.64 2.59 27.87
C ALA A 69 -12.22 2.88 26.42
N THR A 70 -11.45 3.95 26.19
CA THR A 70 -11.23 4.49 24.83
C THR A 70 -9.77 4.69 24.45
N ARG A 71 -9.03 5.55 25.17
CA ARG A 71 -7.66 5.94 24.79
C ARG A 71 -6.83 6.42 25.97
N GLY A 72 -5.52 6.25 25.88
CA GLY A 72 -4.56 7.05 26.64
C GLY A 72 -4.51 8.48 26.09
N CYS A 73 -4.03 9.44 26.89
CA CYS A 73 -3.92 10.83 26.47
C CYS A 73 -2.95 11.59 27.38
N TRP A 74 -1.94 12.24 26.80
CA TRP A 74 -0.99 13.06 27.52
C TRP A 74 -0.67 14.34 26.76
N ASP A 75 -0.75 15.47 27.46
CA ASP A 75 -0.58 16.80 26.88
C ASP A 75 0.68 17.49 27.42
N ARG A 76 1.47 18.06 26.52
CA ARG A 76 2.58 18.95 26.82
C ARG A 76 2.21 20.35 26.35
N ARG A 77 2.16 21.32 27.26
CA ARG A 77 1.95 22.73 26.92
C ARG A 77 3.30 23.43 26.76
N GLY A 78 3.38 24.35 25.81
CA GLY A 78 4.59 25.11 25.50
C GLY A 78 4.40 25.94 24.24
N ALA A 79 5.33 26.84 23.92
CA ALA A 79 5.33 27.55 22.64
C ALA A 79 6.27 26.82 21.67
N PHE A 80 5.72 26.35 20.55
CA PHE A 80 6.46 25.63 19.53
C PHE A 80 6.27 26.34 18.18
N ASP A 81 7.35 26.92 17.63
CA ASP A 81 7.34 27.43 16.27
C ASP A 81 7.74 26.31 15.29
N LEU A 82 6.74 25.77 14.60
CA LEU A 82 6.89 24.68 13.63
C LEU A 82 6.66 25.15 12.20
N ALA A 83 6.74 26.46 11.93
CA ALA A 83 6.48 27.03 10.60
C ALA A 83 7.32 26.37 9.50
N ARG A 84 8.59 26.11 9.81
CA ARG A 84 9.59 25.52 8.91
C ARG A 84 9.48 24.01 8.76
N ALA A 85 8.67 23.35 9.59
CA ALA A 85 8.65 21.89 9.65
C ALA A 85 7.89 21.30 8.45
N GLY A 86 8.53 20.33 7.79
CA GLY A 86 7.94 19.48 6.75
C GLY A 86 7.36 18.18 7.31
N TRP A 87 7.80 17.73 8.48
CA TRP A 87 7.26 16.57 9.19
C TRP A 87 7.56 16.60 10.70
N ILE A 88 6.91 15.70 11.43
CA ILE A 88 7.20 15.37 12.83
C ILE A 88 7.73 13.94 12.93
N GLU A 89 8.74 13.68 13.76
CA GLU A 89 9.26 12.34 14.05
C GLU A 89 8.94 11.93 15.49
N LEU A 90 8.36 10.74 15.66
CA LEU A 90 8.14 10.11 16.95
C LEU A 90 8.95 8.80 17.01
N ASP A 91 9.89 8.70 17.95
CA ASP A 91 10.65 7.47 18.23
C ASP A 91 10.07 6.79 19.47
N PHE A 92 9.51 5.60 19.29
CA PHE A 92 8.69 4.94 20.29
C PHE A 92 8.73 3.40 20.19
N GLU A 93 8.27 2.74 21.25
CA GLU A 93 8.09 1.29 21.33
C GLU A 93 6.72 1.01 21.98
N VAL A 94 5.97 0.06 21.43
CA VAL A 94 4.73 -0.45 22.03
C VAL A 94 4.94 -1.90 22.42
N GLU A 95 4.79 -2.20 23.71
CA GLU A 95 5.06 -3.53 24.25
C GLU A 95 4.05 -4.59 23.77
N ASN A 96 2.77 -4.22 23.72
CA ASN A 96 1.68 -5.05 23.22
C ASN A 96 0.94 -4.30 22.09
N PRO A 97 1.43 -4.36 20.83
CA PRO A 97 0.83 -3.65 19.71
C PRO A 97 -0.65 -4.01 19.49
N ALA A 98 -1.06 -5.25 19.75
CA ALA A 98 -2.45 -5.68 19.58
C ALA A 98 -3.44 -4.95 20.51
N ALA A 99 -2.96 -4.44 21.65
CA ALA A 99 -3.76 -3.62 22.54
C ALA A 99 -3.97 -2.19 22.04
N VAL A 100 -3.15 -1.71 21.10
CA VAL A 100 -3.17 -0.33 20.58
C VAL A 100 -3.68 -0.33 19.14
N ALA A 101 -4.89 0.18 18.91
CA ALA A 101 -5.45 0.27 17.56
C ALA A 101 -4.68 1.25 16.67
N SER A 102 -4.33 2.40 17.23
CA SER A 102 -3.54 3.43 16.58
C SER A 102 -2.98 4.40 17.62
N ILE A 103 -2.06 5.26 17.23
CA ILE A 103 -1.64 6.42 18.03
C ILE A 103 -2.00 7.67 17.24
N THR A 104 -2.60 8.68 17.87
CA THR A 104 -2.81 9.99 17.26
C THR A 104 -1.91 11.02 17.93
N LEU A 105 -1.16 11.75 17.11
CA LEU A 105 -0.37 12.89 17.54
C LEU A 105 -1.14 14.17 17.18
N TYR A 106 -1.30 15.06 18.16
CA TYR A 106 -1.97 16.33 17.95
C TYR A 106 -1.06 17.53 18.22
N LEU A 107 -1.24 18.60 17.44
CA LEU A 107 -0.61 19.90 17.63
C LEU A 107 -1.71 20.95 17.80
N GLN A 108 -1.84 21.53 19.00
CA GLN A 108 -2.80 22.60 19.23
C GLN A 108 -2.26 23.87 18.62
N SER A 109 -2.99 24.44 17.67
CA SER A 109 -2.81 25.82 17.27
C SER A 109 -4.18 26.48 17.39
N PRO A 110 -4.41 27.32 18.42
CA PRO A 110 -5.72 27.86 18.72
C PRO A 110 -6.42 28.47 17.48
N PRO A 111 -7.75 28.28 17.34
CA PRO A 111 -8.65 27.64 18.32
C PRO A 111 -8.65 26.11 18.30
N GLY A 112 -8.06 25.48 17.27
CA GLY A 112 -8.20 24.05 17.00
C GLY A 112 -6.96 23.19 17.27
N TRP A 113 -7.06 21.93 16.80
CA TRP A 113 -5.95 20.97 16.78
C TRP A 113 -5.71 20.44 15.37
N HIS A 114 -4.45 20.35 15.00
CA HIS A 114 -3.97 19.51 13.92
C HIS A 114 -3.79 18.09 14.46
N ALA A 115 -4.28 17.06 13.77
CA ALA A 115 -4.21 15.66 14.19
C ALA A 115 -3.71 14.76 13.05
N ALA A 116 -2.82 13.82 13.38
CA ALA A 116 -2.34 12.81 12.45
C ALA A 116 -2.24 11.44 13.12
N GLN A 117 -2.56 10.38 12.37
CA GLN A 117 -2.35 9.01 12.81
C GLN A 117 -0.87 8.64 12.69
N VAL A 118 -0.38 7.93 13.70
CA VAL A 118 0.96 7.36 13.78
C VAL A 118 0.81 5.84 13.65
N PRO A 119 1.41 5.21 12.62
CA PRO A 119 1.39 3.77 12.46
C PRO A 119 2.03 3.06 13.66
N VAL A 120 1.39 2.02 14.18
CA VAL A 120 1.94 1.21 15.28
C VAL A 120 2.60 -0.04 14.71
N ARG A 121 3.81 -0.37 15.16
CA ARG A 121 4.57 -1.56 14.75
C ARG A 121 5.12 -2.28 15.98
N LYS A 122 5.45 -3.56 15.84
CA LYS A 122 6.11 -4.34 16.90
C LYS A 122 7.56 -3.88 17.07
N GLY A 123 7.98 -3.71 18.32
CA GLY A 123 9.34 -3.25 18.67
C GLY A 123 9.49 -1.73 18.57
N ARG A 124 10.72 -1.25 18.77
CA ARG A 124 11.03 0.18 18.64
C ARG A 124 11.02 0.60 17.18
N SER A 125 10.36 1.71 16.89
CA SER A 125 10.31 2.31 15.56
C SER A 125 10.32 3.83 15.65
N THR A 126 10.78 4.48 14.58
CA THR A 126 10.62 5.92 14.41
C THR A 126 9.60 6.15 13.30
N ALA A 127 8.46 6.75 13.65
CA ALA A 127 7.45 7.17 12.69
C ALA A 127 7.76 8.59 12.23
N ARG A 128 7.80 8.79 10.91
CA ARG A 128 7.83 10.10 10.28
C ARG A 128 6.42 10.45 9.82
N ILE A 129 5.86 11.54 10.33
CA ILE A 129 4.52 12.01 9.99
C ILE A 129 4.64 13.31 9.19
N PRO A 130 4.43 13.28 7.86
CA PRO A 130 4.48 14.47 7.03
C PRO A 130 3.43 15.51 7.43
N ARG A 131 3.76 16.79 7.25
CA ARG A 131 2.86 17.91 7.55
C ARG A 131 1.52 17.81 6.83
N LEU A 132 1.47 17.29 5.60
CA LEU A 132 0.22 17.07 4.87
C LEU A 132 -0.75 16.11 5.58
N HIS A 133 -0.25 15.17 6.40
CA HIS A 133 -1.07 14.18 7.10
C HIS A 133 -1.77 14.74 8.33
N PHE A 134 -1.32 15.90 8.83
CA PHE A 134 -2.00 16.60 9.90
C PHE A 134 -3.23 17.32 9.36
N LYS A 135 -4.41 16.83 9.75
CA LYS A 135 -5.71 17.40 9.38
C LYS A 135 -6.34 18.11 10.58
N PRO A 136 -7.27 19.05 10.38
CA PRO A 136 -8.09 19.56 11.47
C PRO A 136 -8.81 18.40 12.18
N ASP A 137 -8.65 18.30 13.50
CA ASP A 137 -9.36 17.30 14.33
C ASP A 137 -10.87 17.56 14.33
N ASP A 138 -11.25 18.84 14.38
CA ASP A 138 -12.62 19.32 14.25
C ASP A 138 -12.69 20.36 13.11
N PRO A 139 -13.35 20.05 11.98
CA PRO A 139 -13.53 20.99 10.89
C PRO A 139 -14.24 22.29 11.28
N ALA A 140 -15.09 22.28 12.32
CA ALA A 140 -15.79 23.47 12.80
C ALA A 140 -14.85 24.44 13.54
N HIS A 141 -13.74 23.94 14.06
CA HIS A 141 -12.73 24.71 14.79
C HIS A 141 -11.36 24.50 14.14
N ALA A 142 -11.22 24.97 12.89
CA ALA A 142 -9.98 24.82 12.15
C ALA A 142 -8.77 25.39 12.94
N PRO A 143 -7.67 24.63 13.07
CA PRO A 143 -6.50 25.10 13.78
C PRO A 143 -5.76 26.22 13.03
N GLY A 144 -5.09 27.09 13.78
CA GLY A 144 -4.21 28.12 13.23
C GLY A 144 -2.89 27.58 12.63
N PRO A 145 -1.95 28.46 12.26
CA PRO A 145 -0.70 28.07 11.61
C PRO A 145 0.27 27.34 12.54
N TRP A 146 1.16 26.54 11.98
CA TRP A 146 2.18 25.77 12.72
C TRP A 146 3.20 26.64 13.48
N SER A 147 3.28 27.94 13.18
CA SER A 147 4.07 28.93 13.93
C SER A 147 3.50 29.27 15.32
N ARG A 148 2.26 28.86 15.61
CA ARG A 148 1.53 29.22 16.85
C ARG A 148 1.10 27.98 17.63
N VAL A 149 1.90 26.91 17.58
CA VAL A 149 1.56 25.67 18.29
C VAL A 149 1.79 25.88 19.79
N THR A 150 0.74 25.69 20.59
CA THR A 150 0.73 25.95 22.04
C THR A 150 0.69 24.69 22.89
N ALA A 151 0.41 23.54 22.28
CA ALA A 151 0.41 22.25 22.96
C ALA A 151 0.61 21.09 21.98
N ILE A 152 1.12 19.99 22.51
CA ILE A 152 1.27 18.71 21.81
C ILE A 152 0.56 17.64 22.63
N ARG A 153 -0.15 16.71 21.96
CA ARG A 153 -0.81 15.58 22.62
C ARG A 153 -0.43 14.26 21.96
N ILE A 154 -0.11 13.26 22.78
CA ILE A 154 0.05 11.87 22.36
C ILE A 154 -1.15 11.07 22.87
N ALA A 155 -1.90 10.42 21.97
CA ALA A 155 -3.09 9.65 22.33
C ALA A 155 -3.13 8.26 21.64
N PRO A 156 -2.70 7.20 22.34
CA PRO A 156 -2.88 5.82 21.89
C PRO A 156 -4.32 5.36 22.10
N TRP A 157 -4.94 4.78 21.07
CA TRP A 157 -6.32 4.28 21.08
C TRP A 157 -6.38 2.80 21.38
N LYS A 158 -7.41 2.39 22.11
CA LYS A 158 -7.64 1.00 22.49
C LYS A 158 -7.98 0.14 21.26
N GLY A 159 -7.19 -0.91 21.04
CA GLY A 159 -7.43 -1.95 20.04
C GLY A 159 -7.96 -3.25 20.63
N ALA A 160 -7.53 -3.64 21.83
CA ALA A 160 -8.01 -4.81 22.53
C ALA A 160 -8.15 -4.54 24.04
N ALA A 161 -8.95 -5.35 24.73
CA ALA A 161 -9.09 -5.32 26.20
C ALA A 161 -7.88 -6.00 26.88
N SER A 162 -6.68 -5.49 26.63
CA SER A 162 -5.42 -6.00 27.17
C SER A 162 -4.51 -4.82 27.49
N ASP A 163 -3.80 -4.87 28.61
CA ASP A 163 -2.91 -3.77 29.01
C ASP A 163 -1.66 -3.71 28.10
N ALA A 164 -1.11 -2.50 27.98
CA ALA A 164 0.09 -2.21 27.21
C ALA A 164 0.89 -1.06 27.83
N VAL A 165 2.06 -0.83 27.25
CA VAL A 165 2.91 0.32 27.56
C VAL A 165 3.38 0.94 26.26
N LEU A 166 3.21 2.26 26.14
CA LEU A 166 3.90 3.07 25.13
C LEU A 166 5.15 3.66 25.77
N ARG A 167 6.32 3.38 25.19
CA ARG A 167 7.59 4.01 25.54
C ARG A 167 7.96 5.01 24.47
N VAL A 168 8.31 6.24 24.84
CA VAL A 168 8.73 7.28 23.89
C VAL A 168 10.14 7.73 24.24
N PHE A 169 10.98 7.82 23.21
CA PHE A 169 12.41 8.14 23.33
C PHE A 169 12.73 9.54 22.81
N ARG A 170 11.99 10.03 21.79
CA ARG A 170 12.24 11.32 21.15
C ARG A 170 11.01 11.79 20.37
N LEU A 171 10.79 13.10 20.39
CA LEU A 171 9.82 13.79 19.54
C LEU A 171 10.47 15.06 18.98
N ASP A 172 10.63 15.11 17.65
CA ASP A 172 11.24 16.24 16.94
C ASP A 172 10.35 16.69 15.78
N ALA A 173 10.33 17.99 15.50
CA ALA A 173 9.93 18.49 14.19
C ALA A 173 11.17 18.61 13.30
N VAL A 174 11.00 18.48 11.98
CA VAL A 174 12.11 18.57 11.04
C VAL A 174 11.80 19.51 9.90
N ALA A 175 12.71 20.45 9.65
CA ALA A 175 12.70 21.35 8.51
C ALA A 175 13.67 20.81 7.43
N PRO A 176 13.14 20.25 6.32
CA PRO A 176 13.96 19.49 5.37
C PRO A 176 14.53 20.30 4.22
N ASP A 177 15.61 19.78 3.64
CA ASP A 177 16.17 20.32 2.39
C ASP A 177 15.27 20.06 1.16
N ILE A 178 14.42 19.02 1.21
CA ILE A 178 13.55 18.61 0.10
C ILE A 178 12.08 18.67 0.54
N LEU A 179 11.26 19.37 -0.24
CA LEU A 179 9.81 19.38 -0.10
C LEU A 179 9.15 18.78 -1.34
N VAL A 180 8.18 17.89 -1.14
CA VAL A 180 7.30 17.35 -2.19
C VAL A 180 5.91 17.94 -2.00
N VAL A 181 5.34 18.46 -3.08
CA VAL A 181 4.11 19.27 -3.04
C VAL A 181 2.91 18.49 -3.57
N SER A 182 1.86 18.39 -2.75
CA SER A 182 0.54 17.90 -3.14
C SER A 182 -0.34 19.06 -3.59
N PRO A 183 -1.08 18.97 -4.72
CA PRO A 183 -1.89 20.05 -5.25
C PRO A 183 -3.24 20.18 -4.51
N ALA A 184 -3.23 20.43 -3.20
CA ALA A 184 -4.44 20.53 -2.38
C ALA A 184 -5.38 21.68 -2.82
N SER A 185 -4.85 22.72 -3.47
CA SER A 185 -5.65 23.78 -4.10
C SER A 185 -6.59 23.27 -5.21
N ARG A 186 -6.37 22.05 -5.72
CA ARG A 186 -7.16 21.40 -6.77
C ARG A 186 -8.14 20.34 -6.23
N ALA A 187 -8.47 20.37 -4.94
CA ALA A 187 -9.38 19.39 -4.31
C ALA A 187 -10.77 19.26 -4.99
N ALA A 188 -11.21 20.27 -5.76
CA ALA A 188 -12.46 20.26 -6.52
C ALA A 188 -12.37 19.62 -7.92
N ALA A 189 -11.21 19.12 -8.34
CA ALA A 189 -11.05 18.40 -9.60
C ALA A 189 -11.78 17.04 -9.61
N PRO A 190 -12.04 16.44 -10.78
CA PRO A 190 -12.67 15.12 -10.87
C PRO A 190 -11.95 14.06 -10.00
N PRO A 191 -12.68 13.17 -9.30
CA PRO A 191 -12.08 12.25 -8.31
C PRO A 191 -10.92 11.39 -8.84
N ALA A 192 -10.99 10.96 -10.11
CA ALA A 192 -9.93 10.17 -10.73
C ALA A 192 -8.62 10.98 -10.90
N GLU A 193 -8.75 12.26 -11.26
CA GLU A 193 -7.62 13.18 -11.44
C GLU A 193 -7.00 13.54 -10.08
N THR A 194 -7.83 13.91 -9.09
CA THR A 194 -7.37 14.18 -7.71
C THR A 194 -6.65 12.98 -7.12
N SER A 195 -7.19 11.77 -7.32
CA SER A 195 -6.55 10.53 -6.84
C SER A 195 -5.19 10.28 -7.48
N LEU A 196 -5.02 10.61 -8.77
CA LEU A 196 -3.74 10.49 -9.47
C LEU A 196 -2.71 11.49 -8.96
N MET A 197 -3.12 12.75 -8.76
CA MET A 197 -2.26 13.81 -8.22
C MET A 197 -1.76 13.49 -6.81
N ASP A 198 -2.67 13.10 -5.91
CA ASP A 198 -2.31 12.76 -4.55
C ASP A 198 -1.41 11.52 -4.50
N ARG A 199 -1.64 10.55 -5.39
CA ARG A 199 -0.77 9.37 -5.54
C ARG A 199 0.62 9.78 -6.01
N ALA A 200 0.74 10.60 -7.06
CA ALA A 200 2.02 11.06 -7.57
C ALA A 200 2.85 11.79 -6.50
N ALA A 201 2.20 12.61 -5.66
CA ALA A 201 2.84 13.31 -4.55
C ALA A 201 3.39 12.35 -3.48
N ARG A 202 2.56 11.39 -3.03
CA ARG A 202 2.98 10.39 -2.04
C ARG A 202 4.08 9.46 -2.57
N ASP A 203 3.94 8.98 -3.81
CA ASP A 203 4.90 8.07 -4.45
C ASP A 203 6.27 8.74 -4.63
N THR A 204 6.28 10.00 -5.03
CA THR A 204 7.53 10.76 -5.16
C THR A 204 8.19 10.99 -3.80
N CYS A 205 7.43 11.35 -2.76
CA CYS A 205 7.96 11.51 -1.41
C CYS A 205 8.60 10.21 -0.89
N ARG A 206 7.96 9.07 -1.10
CA ARG A 206 8.52 7.76 -0.76
C ARG A 206 9.74 7.38 -1.59
N ALA A 207 9.73 7.70 -2.88
CA ALA A 207 10.88 7.45 -3.74
C ALA A 207 12.11 8.22 -3.26
N PHE A 208 11.93 9.42 -2.70
CA PHE A 208 12.98 10.16 -2.00
C PHE A 208 13.47 9.47 -0.72
N ASP A 209 12.57 8.89 0.08
CA ASP A 209 12.98 8.06 1.23
C ASP A 209 13.83 6.85 0.79
N GLY A 210 13.39 6.12 -0.24
CA GLY A 210 14.16 5.00 -0.82
C GLY A 210 15.46 5.42 -1.52
N ALA A 211 15.55 6.69 -1.93
CA ALA A 211 16.78 7.29 -2.44
C ALA A 211 17.80 7.62 -1.32
N GLY A 212 17.44 7.44 -0.04
CA GLY A 212 18.24 7.88 1.09
C GLY A 212 18.19 9.40 1.28
N LEU A 213 17.21 10.06 0.66
CA LEU A 213 17.07 11.50 0.62
C LEU A 213 15.69 11.93 1.12
N PRO A 214 15.37 11.75 2.41
CA PRO A 214 14.02 11.99 2.92
C PRO A 214 13.51 13.40 2.62
N ALA A 215 12.22 13.48 2.27
CA ALA A 215 11.54 14.71 1.88
C ALA A 215 10.29 14.96 2.73
N GLY A 216 9.90 16.23 2.87
CA GLY A 216 8.65 16.61 3.52
C GLY A 216 7.50 16.65 2.52
N LEU A 217 6.39 15.98 2.82
CA LEU A 217 5.16 16.07 2.02
C LEU A 217 4.25 17.18 2.55
N VAL A 218 3.99 18.18 1.71
CA VAL A 218 3.26 19.41 2.06
C VAL A 218 2.20 19.74 1.02
N ALA A 219 1.22 20.57 1.38
CA ALA A 219 0.22 21.08 0.44
C ALA A 219 0.75 22.34 -0.28
N ASP A 220 0.37 22.53 -1.54
CA ASP A 220 0.66 23.77 -2.29
C ASP A 220 0.11 25.04 -1.61
N THR A 221 -1.01 24.93 -0.90
CA THR A 221 -1.59 26.00 -0.08
C THR A 221 -0.78 26.33 1.18
N GLN A 222 0.24 25.54 1.51
CA GLN A 222 1.12 25.74 2.66
C GLN A 222 2.47 26.36 2.28
N LEU A 223 2.71 26.62 0.99
CA LEU A 223 3.97 27.17 0.49
C LEU A 223 4.08 28.67 0.82
N ASP A 224 4.68 28.96 1.96
CA ASP A 224 5.03 30.30 2.42
C ASP A 224 6.56 30.46 2.59
N ASP A 225 7.02 31.69 2.86
CA ASP A 225 8.46 31.96 3.02
C ASP A 225 9.08 31.19 4.19
N ALA A 226 8.31 30.94 5.26
CA ALA A 226 8.81 30.25 6.45
C ALA A 226 9.07 28.76 6.14
N LEU A 227 8.13 28.07 5.51
CA LEU A 227 8.29 26.68 5.10
C LEU A 227 9.44 26.53 4.09
N LEU A 228 9.53 27.44 3.13
CA LEU A 228 10.56 27.43 2.09
C LEU A 228 11.95 27.89 2.58
N ALA A 229 12.07 28.43 3.80
CA ALA A 229 13.33 28.98 4.31
C ALA A 229 14.42 27.91 4.50
N ALA A 230 14.04 26.68 4.84
CA ALA A 230 14.98 25.57 5.03
C ALA A 230 15.17 24.70 3.78
N ALA A 231 14.23 24.76 2.83
CA ALA A 231 14.28 23.96 1.63
C ALA A 231 15.39 24.44 0.68
N ARG A 232 15.92 23.50 -0.10
CA ARG A 232 16.82 23.72 -1.23
C ARG A 232 16.22 23.21 -2.54
N LEU A 233 15.35 22.21 -2.46
CA LEU A 233 14.62 21.64 -3.58
C LEU A 233 13.12 21.54 -3.27
N VAL A 234 12.28 22.06 -4.15
CA VAL A 234 10.82 21.90 -4.10
C VAL A 234 10.35 21.10 -5.31
N VAL A 235 9.66 20.00 -5.08
CA VAL A 235 9.26 19.02 -6.08
C VAL A 235 7.75 19.06 -6.29
N PHE A 236 7.32 19.14 -7.54
CA PHE A 236 5.94 19.19 -8.02
C PHE A 236 5.64 17.94 -8.88
N PRO A 237 5.22 16.81 -8.27
CA PRO A 237 5.07 15.54 -8.97
C PRO A 237 3.94 15.50 -9.99
N TYR A 238 2.89 16.27 -9.74
CA TYR A 238 1.83 16.54 -10.69
C TYR A 238 0.98 17.71 -10.18
N ASN A 239 1.36 18.94 -10.54
CA ASN A 239 0.70 20.16 -10.07
C ASN A 239 0.27 21.00 -11.27
N PRO A 240 -0.93 20.77 -11.83
CA PRO A 240 -1.41 21.47 -13.04
C PRO A 240 -1.67 22.97 -12.82
N GLY A 241 -1.72 23.39 -11.56
CA GLY A 241 -1.92 24.78 -11.16
C GLY A 241 -1.16 25.08 -9.87
N LEU A 242 -0.96 26.36 -9.61
CA LEU A 242 -0.42 26.87 -8.36
C LEU A 242 -1.40 27.88 -7.75
N PRO A 243 -1.65 27.84 -6.43
CA PRO A 243 -2.45 28.86 -5.78
C PRO A 243 -1.71 30.21 -5.84
N PRO A 244 -2.41 31.35 -6.03
CA PRO A 244 -1.78 32.67 -6.10
C PRO A 244 -0.86 32.98 -4.91
N ALA A 245 -1.25 32.55 -3.70
CA ALA A 245 -0.48 32.75 -2.48
C ALA A 245 0.90 32.06 -2.48
N ALA A 246 1.12 31.03 -3.32
CA ALA A 246 2.39 30.32 -3.41
C ALA A 246 3.36 30.93 -4.43
N VAL A 247 2.87 31.78 -5.35
CA VAL A 247 3.67 32.29 -6.48
C VAL A 247 4.84 33.15 -6.00
N GLU A 248 4.58 34.16 -5.18
CA GLU A 248 5.62 35.05 -4.69
C GLU A 248 6.65 34.37 -3.76
N PRO A 249 6.24 33.54 -2.77
CA PRO A 249 7.19 32.76 -1.98
C PRO A 249 8.10 31.88 -2.82
N LEU A 250 7.57 31.22 -3.87
CA LEU A 250 8.36 30.39 -4.79
C LEU A 250 9.33 31.22 -5.62
N ALA A 251 8.91 32.38 -6.11
CA ALA A 251 9.80 33.29 -6.83
C ALA A 251 10.97 33.77 -5.94
N ARG A 252 10.69 34.15 -4.68
CA ARG A 252 11.73 34.51 -3.70
C ARG A 252 12.63 33.32 -3.36
N PHE A 253 12.08 32.10 -3.32
CA PHE A 253 12.84 30.87 -3.12
C PHE A 253 13.82 30.61 -4.28
N ALA A 254 13.36 30.73 -5.52
CA ALA A 254 14.23 30.61 -6.69
C ALA A 254 15.31 31.71 -6.72
N ALA A 255 14.95 32.95 -6.41
CA ALA A 255 15.86 34.09 -6.43
C ALA A 255 17.03 33.96 -5.43
N ARG A 256 16.83 33.25 -4.30
CA ARG A 256 17.90 32.96 -3.32
C ARG A 256 18.67 31.66 -3.59
N GLY A 257 18.51 31.07 -4.78
CA GLY A 257 19.22 29.87 -5.21
C GLY A 257 18.51 28.54 -4.90
N GLY A 258 17.24 28.58 -4.48
CA GLY A 258 16.40 27.39 -4.39
C GLY A 258 16.07 26.83 -5.79
N ALA A 259 15.95 25.52 -5.90
CA ALA A 259 15.62 24.84 -7.16
C ALA A 259 14.24 24.18 -7.12
N CYS A 260 13.60 24.09 -8.28
CA CYS A 260 12.34 23.37 -8.45
C CYS A 260 12.54 22.08 -9.27
N MET A 261 11.73 21.07 -9.02
CA MET A 261 11.62 19.90 -9.90
C MET A 261 10.16 19.70 -10.23
N ALA A 262 9.78 19.73 -11.50
CA ALA A 262 8.38 19.58 -11.90
C ALA A 262 8.22 18.47 -12.93
N PHE A 263 7.08 17.78 -12.83
CA PHE A 263 6.75 16.66 -13.70
C PHE A 263 5.42 16.93 -14.41
N TYR A 264 5.38 16.53 -15.68
CA TYR A 264 4.23 16.55 -16.59
C TYR A 264 3.66 17.93 -16.92
N GLN A 265 3.37 18.76 -15.92
CA GLN A 265 2.83 20.11 -16.11
C GLN A 265 3.60 21.11 -15.27
N ALA A 266 3.83 22.30 -15.85
CA ALA A 266 4.44 23.44 -15.18
C ALA A 266 3.61 24.69 -15.50
N PRO A 267 2.83 25.22 -14.54
CA PRO A 267 2.16 26.52 -14.68
C PRO A 267 3.17 27.62 -14.97
N ALA A 268 2.76 28.71 -15.63
CA ALA A 268 3.68 29.74 -16.13
C ALA A 268 4.72 30.23 -15.08
N PRO A 269 4.35 30.57 -13.83
CA PRO A 269 5.35 30.98 -12.84
C PRO A 269 6.40 29.91 -12.53
N LEU A 270 6.01 28.63 -12.58
CA LEU A 270 6.93 27.51 -12.37
C LEU A 270 7.78 27.24 -13.62
N ALA A 271 7.20 27.35 -14.81
CA ALA A 271 7.91 27.22 -16.07
C ALA A 271 9.02 28.28 -16.22
N ASP A 272 8.74 29.52 -15.78
CA ASP A 272 9.69 30.63 -15.75
C ASP A 272 10.88 30.33 -14.82
N ILE A 273 10.60 29.83 -13.60
CA ILE A 273 11.65 29.40 -12.65
C ILE A 273 12.52 28.31 -13.29
N LEU A 274 11.91 27.31 -13.93
CA LEU A 274 12.60 26.19 -14.57
C LEU A 274 13.35 26.60 -15.87
N GLY A 275 13.09 27.80 -16.39
CA GLY A 275 13.67 28.28 -17.65
C GLY A 275 13.22 27.46 -18.86
N ILE A 276 11.96 27.02 -18.86
CA ILE A 276 11.34 26.27 -19.97
C ILE A 276 10.08 26.97 -20.48
N ARG A 277 9.65 26.58 -21.67
CA ARG A 277 8.33 26.93 -22.21
C ARG A 277 7.61 25.65 -22.59
N VAL A 278 6.46 25.38 -21.95
CA VAL A 278 5.58 24.28 -22.34
C VAL A 278 4.90 24.67 -23.65
N THR A 279 5.08 23.88 -24.70
CA THR A 279 4.61 24.18 -26.06
C THR A 279 3.38 23.37 -26.47
N GLY A 280 3.04 22.33 -25.71
CA GLY A 280 1.85 21.54 -25.97
C GLY A 280 1.84 20.22 -25.19
N TRP A 281 0.95 19.34 -25.60
CA TRP A 281 0.79 18.00 -25.04
C TRP A 281 0.54 17.02 -26.17
N ARG A 282 1.04 15.79 -26.01
CA ARG A 282 0.89 14.72 -27.00
C ARG A 282 0.37 13.46 -26.32
N LYS A 283 -0.73 12.93 -26.86
CA LYS A 283 -1.24 11.60 -26.49
C LYS A 283 -0.35 10.55 -27.15
N GLU A 284 0.03 9.54 -26.38
CA GLU A 284 0.79 8.39 -26.85
C GLU A 284 0.09 7.11 -26.37
N ASN A 285 0.58 5.95 -26.76
CA ASN A 285 0.15 4.72 -26.11
C ASN A 285 1.26 4.26 -25.16
N ALA A 286 0.91 3.51 -24.12
CA ALA A 286 1.88 3.01 -23.14
C ALA A 286 2.94 2.08 -23.76
N GLU A 287 2.74 1.63 -25.01
CA GLU A 287 3.68 0.83 -25.78
C GLU A 287 4.68 1.67 -26.60
N THR A 288 4.41 2.96 -26.84
CA THR A 288 5.24 3.86 -27.66
C THR A 288 6.23 4.69 -26.86
N LEU A 289 5.93 5.14 -25.63
CA LEU A 289 6.93 5.78 -24.76
C LEU A 289 7.28 4.84 -23.61
N HIS A 290 8.43 4.18 -23.70
CA HIS A 290 8.83 3.09 -22.81
C HIS A 290 9.95 3.48 -21.83
N ALA A 291 10.79 4.46 -22.20
CA ALA A 291 11.87 4.92 -21.34
C ALA A 291 12.29 6.35 -21.67
N ILE A 292 13.01 6.97 -20.74
CA ILE A 292 13.78 8.19 -20.98
C ILE A 292 15.25 7.78 -21.03
N ALA A 293 15.97 8.11 -22.10
CA ALA A 293 17.42 7.97 -22.16
C ALA A 293 18.08 9.30 -21.82
N PHE A 294 19.13 9.25 -21.00
CA PHE A 294 19.87 10.43 -20.58
C PHE A 294 21.18 10.58 -21.34
N ALA A 295 21.56 11.83 -21.60
CA ALA A 295 22.85 12.13 -22.20
C ALA A 295 23.98 11.73 -21.23
N PRO A 296 25.04 11.04 -21.70
CA PRO A 296 26.17 10.66 -20.85
C PRO A 296 26.80 11.87 -20.16
N GLY A 297 26.99 11.78 -18.84
CA GLY A 297 27.60 12.86 -18.05
C GLY A 297 26.73 14.09 -17.86
N ALA A 298 25.44 14.05 -18.20
CA ALA A 298 24.54 15.20 -18.02
C ALA A 298 24.42 15.64 -16.56
N LEU A 299 24.34 14.67 -15.63
CA LEU A 299 24.46 14.89 -14.18
C LEU A 299 25.30 13.75 -13.58
N GLU A 300 26.06 14.04 -12.53
CA GLU A 300 26.81 13.02 -11.81
C GLU A 300 25.84 11.95 -11.25
N GLY A 301 26.16 10.67 -11.47
CA GLY A 301 25.38 9.55 -10.92
C GLY A 301 23.99 9.35 -11.55
N LEU A 302 23.66 10.09 -12.62
CA LEU A 302 22.41 9.90 -13.37
C LEU A 302 22.42 8.52 -14.06
N PRO A 303 21.32 7.74 -13.98
CA PRO A 303 21.26 6.46 -14.68
C PRO A 303 21.27 6.69 -16.20
N ALA A 304 21.69 5.67 -16.96
CA ALA A 304 21.67 5.75 -18.43
C ALA A 304 20.25 5.92 -18.98
N ARG A 305 19.25 5.38 -18.28
CA ARG A 305 17.84 5.47 -18.63
C ARG A 305 16.93 5.44 -17.40
N LEU A 306 15.67 5.81 -17.61
CA LEU A 306 14.56 5.66 -16.68
C LEU A 306 13.39 4.95 -17.40
N THR A 307 13.16 3.68 -17.07
CA THR A 307 12.16 2.84 -17.74
C THR A 307 10.78 3.10 -17.17
N GLN A 308 9.90 3.67 -17.98
CA GLN A 308 8.51 3.93 -17.62
C GLN A 308 7.62 4.00 -18.85
N ASN A 309 6.50 3.27 -18.81
CA ASN A 309 5.47 3.35 -19.84
C ASN A 309 4.63 4.62 -19.61
N SER A 310 4.55 5.47 -20.62
CA SER A 310 3.84 6.74 -20.55
C SER A 310 2.85 6.88 -21.71
N GLY A 311 1.54 6.91 -21.40
CA GLY A 311 0.48 7.10 -22.41
C GLY A 311 0.32 8.56 -22.88
N SER A 312 1.19 9.46 -22.43
CA SER A 312 1.23 10.85 -22.89
C SER A 312 2.53 11.51 -22.48
N CYS A 313 2.79 12.71 -23.01
CA CYS A 313 3.85 13.57 -22.52
C CYS A 313 3.53 15.05 -22.80
N ALA A 314 4.08 15.94 -21.99
CA ALA A 314 4.17 17.36 -22.31
C ALA A 314 5.29 17.59 -23.33
N LEU A 315 5.02 18.50 -24.26
CA LEU A 315 6.00 19.05 -25.19
C LEU A 315 6.50 20.37 -24.61
N PHE A 316 7.81 20.58 -24.62
CA PHE A 316 8.43 21.76 -24.05
C PHE A 316 9.75 22.06 -24.77
N ALA A 317 10.23 23.29 -24.60
CA ALA A 317 11.55 23.71 -25.07
C ALA A 317 12.28 24.47 -23.97
N ALA A 318 13.61 24.47 -24.00
CA ALA A 318 14.41 25.38 -23.19
C ALA A 318 14.09 26.83 -23.56
N ALA A 319 13.84 27.66 -22.55
CA ALA A 319 13.53 29.09 -22.70
C ALA A 319 14.59 30.01 -22.08
N ALA A 320 15.58 29.45 -21.37
CA ALA A 320 16.68 30.20 -20.76
C ALA A 320 18.05 29.69 -21.26
N PRO A 321 19.08 30.56 -21.38
CA PRO A 321 20.38 30.20 -21.96
C PRO A 321 21.15 29.08 -21.23
N ARG A 322 20.87 28.87 -19.94
CA ARG A 322 21.51 27.85 -19.11
C ARG A 322 20.65 26.60 -18.91
N THR A 323 19.46 26.56 -19.49
CA THR A 323 18.59 25.38 -19.47
C THR A 323 18.87 24.53 -20.70
N ARG A 324 19.12 23.24 -20.50
CA ARG A 324 19.48 22.28 -21.56
C ARG A 324 18.60 21.05 -21.47
N ILE A 325 18.37 20.41 -22.61
CA ILE A 325 17.77 19.07 -22.65
C ILE A 325 18.83 18.05 -22.25
N VAL A 326 18.51 17.22 -21.26
CA VAL A 326 19.41 16.19 -20.70
C VAL A 326 18.88 14.77 -20.88
N GLY A 327 17.63 14.62 -21.34
CA GLY A 327 17.06 13.32 -21.67
C GLY A 327 15.97 13.41 -22.73
N SER A 328 15.84 12.33 -23.50
CA SER A 328 14.89 12.18 -24.60
C SER A 328 14.09 10.89 -24.45
N TRP A 329 12.85 10.90 -24.96
CA TRP A 329 12.02 9.71 -24.91
C TRP A 329 12.51 8.61 -25.85
N GLN A 330 12.28 7.36 -25.46
CA GLN A 330 12.51 6.16 -26.24
C GLN A 330 11.23 5.34 -26.37
N THR A 331 11.04 4.79 -27.57
CA THR A 331 10.13 3.68 -27.84
C THR A 331 10.82 2.35 -27.52
N ARG A 332 10.19 1.18 -27.74
CA ARG A 332 10.81 -0.13 -27.50
C ARG A 332 12.09 -0.34 -28.33
N GLY A 333 13.23 0.13 -27.81
CA GLY A 333 14.57 -0.02 -28.39
C GLY A 333 15.02 1.09 -29.36
N ALA A 334 14.21 2.12 -29.62
CA ALA A 334 14.57 3.21 -30.52
C ALA A 334 14.27 4.58 -29.90
N ALA A 335 14.97 5.63 -30.35
CA ALA A 335 14.64 6.99 -29.96
C ALA A 335 13.24 7.37 -30.45
N ALA A 336 12.42 7.97 -29.59
CA ALA A 336 11.19 8.61 -30.02
C ALA A 336 11.57 9.92 -30.72
N ALA A 337 11.57 9.91 -32.05
CA ALA A 337 12.07 11.04 -32.85
C ALA A 337 11.38 12.35 -32.45
N GLY A 338 12.19 13.33 -32.03
CA GLY A 338 11.75 14.71 -31.77
C GLY A 338 10.98 14.94 -30.47
N ILE A 339 11.06 14.04 -29.47
CA ILE A 339 10.36 14.23 -28.18
C ILE A 339 11.37 14.34 -27.02
N ASP A 340 11.60 15.57 -26.58
CA ASP A 340 12.38 15.87 -25.38
C ASP A 340 11.65 15.39 -24.12
N ALA A 341 12.41 14.84 -23.18
CA ALA A 341 11.86 14.23 -21.97
C ALA A 341 12.25 14.98 -20.71
N VAL A 342 13.51 15.45 -20.61
CA VAL A 342 14.01 16.11 -19.40
C VAL A 342 14.83 17.35 -19.74
N ALA A 343 14.49 18.48 -19.13
CA ALA A 343 15.33 19.68 -19.09
C ALA A 343 15.98 19.86 -17.73
N HIS A 344 17.18 20.44 -17.72
CA HIS A 344 17.91 20.82 -16.53
C HIS A 344 18.53 22.21 -16.72
N GLY A 345 18.38 23.08 -15.73
CA GLY A 345 18.97 24.41 -15.69
C GLY A 345 19.14 24.94 -14.25
N PRO A 346 19.60 26.20 -14.07
CA PRO A 346 19.90 26.74 -12.75
C PRO A 346 18.71 26.79 -11.79
N GLY A 347 17.50 26.98 -12.32
CA GLY A 347 16.28 27.02 -11.51
C GLY A 347 15.62 25.66 -11.29
N GLY A 348 16.13 24.59 -11.91
CA GLY A 348 15.59 23.26 -11.66
C GLY A 348 15.60 22.25 -12.80
N ILE A 349 14.75 21.23 -12.64
CA ILE A 349 14.54 20.11 -13.57
C ILE A 349 13.06 20.04 -13.98
N PHE A 350 12.81 19.87 -15.27
CA PHE A 350 11.48 19.54 -15.77
C PHE A 350 11.48 18.16 -16.44
N VAL A 351 10.48 17.34 -16.13
CA VAL A 351 10.25 16.03 -16.75
C VAL A 351 8.91 16.05 -17.47
N GLY A 352 8.87 15.66 -18.75
CA GLY A 352 7.68 15.74 -19.60
C GLY A 352 6.53 14.81 -19.22
N HIS A 353 6.65 13.99 -18.16
CA HIS A 353 5.58 13.14 -17.65
C HIS A 353 5.75 12.90 -16.15
N ILE A 354 4.72 12.37 -15.48
CA ILE A 354 4.81 11.96 -14.07
C ILE A 354 5.83 10.83 -13.90
N LEU A 355 6.43 10.75 -12.71
CA LEU A 355 7.40 9.72 -12.36
C LEU A 355 6.69 8.38 -12.13
N ASN A 356 6.73 7.50 -13.14
CA ASN A 356 6.08 6.18 -13.10
C ASN A 356 7.07 5.01 -13.21
N CYS A 357 8.37 5.29 -13.07
CA CYS A 357 9.40 4.25 -13.11
C CYS A 357 9.23 3.25 -11.96
N ARG A 358 8.98 1.99 -12.32
CA ARG A 358 8.79 0.89 -11.36
C ARG A 358 10.10 0.25 -10.92
N ASN A 359 11.18 0.42 -11.71
CA ASN A 359 12.51 -0.03 -11.33
C ASN A 359 13.07 0.90 -10.22
N PRO A 360 13.29 0.41 -8.98
CA PRO A 360 13.76 1.24 -7.88
C PRO A 360 15.18 1.78 -8.09
N ASP A 361 16.06 1.04 -8.75
CA ASP A 361 17.44 1.46 -8.97
C ASP A 361 17.50 2.65 -9.94
N GLU A 362 16.79 2.55 -11.07
CA GLU A 362 16.67 3.63 -12.05
C GLU A 362 15.96 4.85 -11.43
N ARG A 363 14.81 4.65 -10.76
CA ARG A 363 14.03 5.71 -10.12
C ARG A 363 14.82 6.43 -9.03
N ASN A 364 15.36 5.68 -8.07
CA ASN A 364 16.07 6.28 -6.93
C ASN A 364 17.40 6.89 -7.41
N GLY A 365 18.05 6.30 -8.42
CA GLY A 365 19.24 6.88 -9.07
C GLY A 365 18.95 8.24 -9.69
N PHE A 366 17.86 8.34 -10.46
CA PHE A 366 17.40 9.60 -11.04
C PHE A 366 17.14 10.67 -9.97
N LEU A 367 16.43 10.33 -8.89
CA LEU A 367 16.14 11.27 -7.81
C LEU A 367 17.40 11.72 -7.05
N ARG A 368 18.35 10.82 -6.79
CA ARG A 368 19.62 11.19 -6.14
C ARG A 368 20.43 12.16 -7.00
N ALA A 369 20.62 11.85 -8.28
CA ALA A 369 21.35 12.72 -9.20
C ALA A 369 20.66 14.10 -9.34
N SER A 370 19.34 14.09 -9.46
CA SER A 370 18.53 15.32 -9.57
C SER A 370 18.65 16.20 -8.32
N ALA A 371 18.58 15.61 -7.12
CA ALA A 371 18.71 16.34 -5.87
C ALA A 371 20.14 16.83 -5.62
N ALA A 372 21.15 15.99 -5.91
CA ALA A 372 22.55 16.32 -5.72
C ALA A 372 23.05 17.45 -6.62
N ALA A 373 22.36 17.71 -7.75
CA ALA A 373 22.62 18.88 -8.58
C ALA A 373 22.39 20.22 -7.84
N PHE A 374 21.55 20.24 -6.82
CA PHE A 374 21.15 21.47 -6.10
C PHE A 374 21.44 21.43 -4.59
N ILE A 375 21.67 20.25 -4.02
CA ILE A 375 21.85 20.06 -2.58
C ILE A 375 23.28 19.57 -2.30
N PRO A 376 24.18 20.47 -1.89
CA PRO A 376 25.49 20.10 -1.35
C PRO A 376 25.36 19.03 -0.25
N GLY A 377 26.19 17.99 -0.32
CA GLY A 377 26.18 16.90 0.66
C GLY A 377 25.13 15.80 0.40
N ALA A 378 24.30 15.92 -0.65
CA ALA A 378 23.23 14.95 -0.90
C ALA A 378 23.78 13.55 -1.26
N TRP A 379 24.87 13.47 -2.02
CA TRP A 379 25.48 12.17 -2.33
C TRP A 379 26.03 11.49 -1.08
N GLU A 380 26.67 12.23 -0.19
CA GLU A 380 27.20 11.74 1.09
C GLU A 380 26.07 11.28 2.02
N ALA A 381 24.96 12.02 2.06
CA ALA A 381 23.78 11.62 2.82
C ALA A 381 23.15 10.34 2.25
N ALA A 382 22.95 10.27 0.93
CA ALA A 382 22.40 9.10 0.26
C ALA A 382 23.32 7.87 0.42
N ALA A 383 24.64 8.04 0.30
CA ALA A 383 25.63 6.99 0.51
C ALA A 383 25.58 6.45 1.94
N ARG A 384 25.55 7.32 2.95
CA ARG A 384 25.43 6.93 4.37
C ARG A 384 24.15 6.15 4.62
N ALA A 385 23.02 6.68 4.17
CA ALA A 385 21.72 6.02 4.31
C ALA A 385 21.69 4.64 3.63
N ALA A 386 22.24 4.54 2.42
CA ALA A 386 22.32 3.28 1.69
C ALA A 386 23.22 2.25 2.40
N LEU A 387 24.39 2.66 2.91
CA LEU A 387 25.30 1.79 3.67
C LEU A 387 24.70 1.32 5.00
N GLU A 388 23.99 2.19 5.71
CA GLU A 388 23.27 1.84 6.94
C GLU A 388 22.11 0.89 6.66
N HIS A 389 21.39 1.07 5.55
CA HIS A 389 20.28 0.20 5.17
C HIS A 389 20.76 -1.15 4.64
N ALA A 390 21.86 -1.20 3.89
CA ALA A 390 22.26 -2.41 3.18
C ALA A 390 22.46 -3.63 4.07
N GLY A 391 23.01 -3.44 5.27
CA GLY A 391 23.19 -4.51 6.25
C GLY A 391 21.97 -4.82 7.12
N ARG A 392 20.91 -3.99 7.07
CA ARG A 392 19.70 -4.21 7.88
C ARG A 392 18.77 -5.18 7.16
N ILE A 393 18.59 -6.35 7.74
CA ILE A 393 17.78 -7.43 7.16
C ILE A 393 16.59 -7.67 8.09
N GLU A 394 15.37 -7.69 7.57
CA GLU A 394 14.18 -7.79 8.41
C GLU A 394 14.22 -9.05 9.29
N GLN A 395 13.90 -8.91 10.59
CA GLN A 395 13.98 -9.91 11.66
C GLN A 395 15.37 -10.51 11.96
N ALA A 396 16.21 -10.70 10.95
CA ALA A 396 17.59 -11.16 11.12
C ALA A 396 18.50 -10.08 11.70
N GLY A 397 18.16 -8.80 11.52
CA GLY A 397 18.89 -7.65 12.03
C GLY A 397 20.10 -7.29 11.17
N ASP A 398 21.09 -8.17 11.12
CA ASP A 398 22.38 -7.97 10.45
C ASP A 398 22.89 -9.24 9.76
N PRO A 399 23.99 -9.19 8.96
CA PRO A 399 24.49 -10.38 8.27
C PRO A 399 24.86 -11.56 9.20
N PRO A 400 25.50 -11.36 10.38
CA PRO A 400 25.67 -12.45 11.35
C PRO A 400 24.36 -13.04 11.87
N GLY A 401 23.32 -12.22 12.08
CA GLY A 401 21.99 -12.68 12.44
C GLY A 401 21.32 -13.47 11.32
N LEU A 402 21.54 -13.07 10.07
CA LEU A 402 21.09 -13.80 8.89
C LEU A 402 21.77 -15.18 8.79
N GLU A 403 23.07 -15.27 9.05
CA GLU A 403 23.77 -16.57 9.12
C GLU A 403 23.17 -17.49 10.17
N ARG A 404 22.90 -16.98 11.39
CA ARG A 404 22.24 -17.75 12.44
C ARG A 404 20.85 -18.22 12.03
N PHE A 405 20.07 -17.34 11.39
CA PHE A 405 18.75 -17.68 10.87
C PHE A 405 18.82 -18.80 9.83
N LEU A 406 19.73 -18.69 8.86
CA LEU A 406 19.88 -19.68 7.78
C LEU A 406 20.44 -21.01 8.29
N ALA A 407 21.39 -20.98 9.22
CA ALA A 407 21.92 -22.17 9.87
C ALA A 407 20.84 -22.91 10.67
N ALA A 408 20.05 -22.18 11.47
CA ALA A 408 18.92 -22.75 12.22
C ALA A 408 17.87 -23.37 11.30
N ARG A 409 17.70 -22.80 10.10
CA ARG A 409 16.83 -23.33 9.06
C ARG A 409 17.53 -24.39 8.20
N LYS A 410 18.79 -24.77 8.40
CA LYS A 410 19.51 -25.71 7.52
C LYS A 410 19.43 -25.31 6.03
N ALA A 411 19.62 -24.03 5.74
CA ALA A 411 19.62 -23.50 4.38
C ALA A 411 20.79 -24.09 3.55
N PRO A 412 20.66 -24.17 2.20
CA PRO A 412 21.72 -24.68 1.33
C PRO A 412 22.96 -23.77 1.29
N ALA A 413 24.09 -24.31 0.84
CA ALA A 413 25.36 -23.58 0.70
C ALA A 413 25.23 -22.28 -0.13
N ALA A 414 24.43 -22.30 -1.20
CA ALA A 414 24.15 -21.14 -2.03
C ALA A 414 23.61 -19.92 -1.25
N ALA A 415 22.94 -20.15 -0.12
CA ALA A 415 22.48 -19.06 0.75
C ALA A 415 23.65 -18.32 1.41
N PHE A 416 24.69 -19.06 1.82
CA PHE A 416 25.89 -18.48 2.45
C PHE A 416 26.80 -17.81 1.42
N ASP A 417 26.88 -18.34 0.19
CA ASP A 417 27.58 -17.68 -0.92
C ASP A 417 27.02 -16.28 -1.19
N LYS A 418 25.69 -16.12 -1.08
CA LYS A 418 25.01 -14.83 -1.21
C LYS A 418 25.31 -13.85 -0.07
N ILE A 419 25.54 -14.35 1.14
CA ILE A 419 26.01 -13.50 2.27
C ILE A 419 27.41 -12.96 1.97
N GLU A 420 28.32 -13.82 1.48
CA GLU A 420 29.67 -13.40 1.09
C GLU A 420 29.67 -12.41 -0.08
N GLU A 421 28.82 -12.63 -1.08
CA GLU A 421 28.58 -11.66 -2.17
C GLU A 421 28.16 -10.30 -1.60
N GLY A 422 27.16 -10.30 -0.70
CA GLY A 422 26.68 -9.09 -0.03
C GLY A 422 27.76 -8.39 0.78
N ARG A 423 28.59 -9.12 1.53
CA ARG A 423 29.73 -8.58 2.29
C ARG A 423 30.76 -7.92 1.39
N LYS A 424 31.11 -8.57 0.26
CA LYS A 424 32.05 -8.02 -0.73
C LYS A 424 31.52 -6.74 -1.36
N LEU A 425 30.26 -6.72 -1.78
CA LEU A 425 29.61 -5.53 -2.34
C LEU A 425 29.53 -4.40 -1.32
N LEU A 426 29.23 -4.70 -0.07
CA LEU A 426 29.19 -3.69 1.00
C LEU A 426 30.58 -3.13 1.32
N ALA A 427 31.62 -3.97 1.29
CA ALA A 427 33.01 -3.52 1.44
C ALA A 427 33.43 -2.61 0.27
N GLN A 428 33.06 -2.97 -0.97
CA GLN A 428 33.27 -2.11 -2.15
C GLN A 428 32.54 -0.78 -2.02
N ALA A 429 31.27 -0.80 -1.57
CA ALA A 429 30.46 0.40 -1.35
C ALA A 429 31.10 1.34 -0.32
N ARG A 430 31.75 0.81 0.73
CA ARG A 430 32.49 1.60 1.73
C ARG A 430 33.82 2.16 1.20
N ALA A 431 34.40 1.54 0.20
CA ALA A 431 35.71 1.88 -0.36
C ALA A 431 35.64 2.79 -1.60
N VAL A 432 34.44 3.19 -2.05
CA VAL A 432 34.29 4.06 -3.22
C VAL A 432 34.98 5.42 -3.00
N ARG A 433 35.53 5.99 -4.07
CA ARG A 433 36.11 7.34 -4.02
C ARG A 433 35.07 8.44 -4.17
N ARG A 434 34.01 8.17 -4.95
CA ARG A 434 32.89 9.09 -5.17
C ARG A 434 31.66 8.59 -4.43
N ALA A 435 31.04 9.45 -3.62
CA ALA A 435 29.85 9.10 -2.86
C ALA A 435 28.67 8.68 -3.76
N SER A 436 28.64 9.15 -5.01
CA SER A 436 27.63 8.78 -6.02
C SER A 436 27.63 7.29 -6.40
N GLU A 437 28.73 6.57 -6.19
CA GLU A 437 28.85 5.14 -6.53
C GLU A 437 28.33 4.21 -5.41
N ALA A 438 28.36 4.66 -4.15
CA ALA A 438 28.02 3.82 -2.99
C ALA A 438 26.57 3.29 -3.00
N PRO A 439 25.53 4.09 -3.32
CA PRO A 439 24.14 3.63 -3.23
C PRO A 439 23.82 2.41 -4.10
N ALA A 440 24.36 2.36 -5.33
CA ALA A 440 24.10 1.25 -6.24
C ALA A 440 24.76 -0.05 -5.76
N LEU A 441 25.99 0.03 -5.26
CA LEU A 441 26.69 -1.13 -4.67
C LEU A 441 26.00 -1.59 -3.37
N ALA A 442 25.56 -0.66 -2.53
CA ALA A 442 24.84 -0.94 -1.30
C ALA A 442 23.48 -1.60 -1.56
N ALA A 443 22.73 -1.14 -2.58
CA ALA A 443 21.47 -1.76 -3.00
C ALA A 443 21.68 -3.21 -3.48
N ARG A 444 22.73 -3.46 -4.28
CA ARG A 444 23.11 -4.82 -4.70
C ARG A 444 23.52 -5.70 -3.52
N ALA A 445 24.25 -5.14 -2.54
CA ALA A 445 24.61 -5.85 -1.32
C ALA A 445 23.36 -6.28 -0.53
N HIS A 446 22.41 -5.35 -0.35
CA HIS A 446 21.13 -5.64 0.29
C HIS A 446 20.35 -6.73 -0.45
N ALA A 447 20.24 -6.62 -1.77
CA ALA A 447 19.57 -7.62 -2.59
C ALA A 447 20.20 -9.01 -2.45
N ALA A 448 21.54 -9.11 -2.36
CA ALA A 448 22.22 -10.37 -2.09
C ALA A 448 21.87 -10.94 -0.71
N PHE A 449 21.79 -10.10 0.34
CA PHE A 449 21.34 -10.55 1.66
C PHE A 449 19.87 -10.99 1.68
N VAL A 450 19.00 -10.30 0.96
CA VAL A 450 17.57 -10.67 0.83
C VAL A 450 17.42 -11.98 0.05
N GLN A 451 18.21 -12.19 -1.00
CA GLN A 451 18.28 -13.48 -1.72
C GLN A 451 18.78 -14.61 -0.81
N ALA A 452 19.82 -14.36 -0.01
CA ALA A 452 20.28 -15.32 1.00
C ALA A 452 19.15 -15.66 1.98
N MET A 453 18.44 -14.66 2.51
CA MET A 453 17.31 -14.83 3.42
C MET A 453 16.19 -15.67 2.81
N ALA A 454 15.89 -15.49 1.53
CA ALA A 454 14.83 -16.23 0.83
C ALA A 454 15.01 -17.76 0.90
N HIS A 455 16.26 -18.25 0.89
CA HIS A 455 16.57 -19.67 1.05
C HIS A 455 16.13 -20.27 2.40
N GLY A 456 15.89 -19.44 3.41
CA GLY A 456 15.37 -19.87 4.71
C GLY A 456 13.88 -20.26 4.70
N PHE A 457 13.14 -19.94 3.64
CA PHE A 457 11.68 -20.07 3.56
C PHE A 457 11.23 -21.21 2.65
N ALA A 458 11.44 -22.45 3.12
CA ALA A 458 10.99 -23.64 2.41
C ALA A 458 9.44 -23.73 2.36
N PRO A 459 8.85 -24.21 1.25
CA PRO A 459 7.45 -24.62 1.19
C PRO A 459 7.15 -25.77 2.15
N ARG A 460 5.87 -25.91 2.50
CA ARG A 460 5.39 -27.10 3.22
C ARG A 460 4.80 -28.11 2.27
N LYS A 461 4.88 -29.38 2.65
CA LYS A 461 4.19 -30.44 1.92
C LYS A 461 2.68 -30.18 1.89
N SER A 462 2.06 -30.35 0.73
CA SER A 462 0.61 -30.15 0.50
C SER A 462 0.08 -28.74 0.83
N GLU A 463 0.95 -27.73 0.83
CA GLU A 463 0.58 -26.33 1.03
C GLU A 463 -0.23 -25.78 -0.16
N LEU A 464 -1.38 -25.15 0.09
CA LEU A 464 -2.10 -24.42 -0.96
C LEU A 464 -1.44 -23.06 -1.20
N ARG A 465 -0.69 -22.95 -2.31
CA ARG A 465 -0.02 -21.72 -2.73
C ARG A 465 -0.81 -21.12 -3.88
N ALA A 466 -1.72 -20.21 -3.57
CA ALA A 466 -2.68 -19.67 -4.52
C ALA A 466 -2.39 -18.21 -4.92
N VAL A 467 -2.91 -17.79 -6.05
CA VAL A 467 -2.91 -16.38 -6.47
C VAL A 467 -4.26 -16.03 -7.10
N TRP A 468 -4.81 -14.86 -6.78
CA TRP A 468 -5.95 -14.30 -7.49
C TRP A 468 -5.50 -13.58 -8.75
N CYS A 469 -6.18 -13.80 -9.86
CA CYS A 469 -6.01 -13.03 -11.09
C CYS A 469 -7.35 -12.38 -11.45
N HIS A 470 -7.45 -11.06 -11.29
CA HIS A 470 -8.70 -10.34 -11.54
C HIS A 470 -9.01 -10.18 -13.03
N ASN A 471 -7.98 -10.09 -13.87
CA ASN A 471 -8.15 -10.00 -15.31
C ASN A 471 -8.40 -11.41 -15.89
N ALA A 472 -9.54 -11.61 -16.54
CA ALA A 472 -9.90 -12.88 -17.19
C ALA A 472 -8.92 -13.28 -18.31
N TYR A 473 -8.14 -12.32 -18.82
CA TYR A 473 -7.20 -12.53 -19.92
C TYR A 473 -5.75 -12.75 -19.43
N GLY A 474 -5.55 -12.95 -18.13
CA GLY A 474 -4.22 -13.10 -17.51
C GLY A 474 -3.54 -11.75 -17.28
N VAL A 475 -2.20 -11.74 -17.23
CA VAL A 475 -1.45 -10.49 -17.00
C VAL A 475 -1.46 -9.65 -18.27
N GLU A 476 -1.74 -8.35 -18.13
CA GLU A 476 -1.86 -7.42 -19.26
C GLU A 476 -0.61 -7.47 -20.15
N GLY A 477 -0.80 -7.72 -21.45
CA GLY A 477 0.30 -7.86 -22.42
C GLY A 477 1.03 -9.21 -22.42
N LEU A 478 0.86 -10.06 -21.40
CA LEU A 478 1.53 -11.37 -21.29
C LEU A 478 0.57 -12.57 -21.46
N GLY A 479 -0.73 -12.39 -21.21
CA GLY A 479 -1.69 -13.49 -21.26
C GLY A 479 -1.54 -14.44 -20.07
N TRP A 480 -1.72 -15.76 -20.30
CA TRP A 480 -1.66 -16.79 -19.25
C TRP A 480 -0.37 -17.62 -19.22
N GLU A 481 0.27 -17.86 -20.38
CA GLU A 481 1.40 -18.80 -20.53
C GLU A 481 2.62 -18.42 -19.68
N GLU A 482 3.11 -17.19 -19.83
CA GLU A 482 4.28 -16.71 -19.09
C GLU A 482 4.02 -16.59 -17.58
N PRO A 483 2.90 -16.01 -17.12
CA PRO A 483 2.56 -16.01 -15.71
C PRO A 483 2.44 -17.42 -15.10
N MET A 484 1.82 -18.39 -15.80
CA MET A 484 1.72 -19.77 -15.29
C MET A 484 3.08 -20.44 -15.14
N ARG A 485 4.00 -20.22 -16.08
CA ARG A 485 5.39 -20.69 -15.98
C ARG A 485 6.11 -20.07 -14.78
N ALA A 486 5.96 -18.78 -14.56
CA ALA A 486 6.55 -18.08 -13.41
C ALA A 486 5.98 -18.60 -12.08
N LEU A 487 4.66 -18.80 -12.00
CA LEU A 487 3.98 -19.39 -10.85
C LEU A 487 4.49 -20.81 -10.57
N ALA A 488 4.65 -21.64 -11.61
CA ALA A 488 5.19 -22.99 -11.49
C ALA A 488 6.64 -22.97 -10.95
N GLY A 489 7.49 -22.08 -11.45
CA GLY A 489 8.85 -21.87 -10.95
C GLY A 489 8.91 -21.47 -9.47
N ALA A 490 7.89 -20.76 -8.99
CA ALA A 490 7.71 -20.42 -7.58
C ALA A 490 6.86 -21.44 -6.79
N ARG A 491 6.59 -22.63 -7.35
CA ARG A 491 5.77 -23.71 -6.78
C ARG A 491 4.38 -23.28 -6.33
N PHE A 492 3.72 -22.36 -7.03
CA PHE A 492 2.29 -22.13 -6.83
C PHE A 492 1.49 -23.34 -7.30
N THR A 493 0.42 -23.65 -6.57
CA THR A 493 -0.40 -24.85 -6.80
C THR A 493 -1.78 -24.51 -7.35
N ALA A 494 -2.22 -23.24 -7.25
CA ALA A 494 -3.54 -22.83 -7.70
C ALA A 494 -3.58 -21.38 -8.21
N VAL A 495 -4.50 -21.14 -9.15
CA VAL A 495 -4.96 -19.79 -9.53
C VAL A 495 -6.45 -19.66 -9.27
N PHE A 496 -6.86 -18.53 -8.72
CA PHE A 496 -8.25 -18.11 -8.58
C PHE A 496 -8.52 -17.07 -9.67
N ALA A 497 -9.00 -17.54 -10.82
CA ALA A 497 -9.10 -16.71 -12.02
C ALA A 497 -10.52 -16.16 -12.19
N ASN A 498 -10.67 -14.83 -12.21
CA ASN A 498 -11.97 -14.18 -12.39
C ASN A 498 -12.45 -14.40 -13.83
N MET A 499 -13.58 -15.09 -14.00
CA MET A 499 -14.08 -15.44 -15.33
C MET A 499 -15.53 -14.99 -15.56
N LEU A 500 -16.20 -14.52 -14.50
CA LEU A 500 -17.60 -14.12 -14.56
C LEU A 500 -18.01 -13.23 -13.39
N TRP A 501 -18.93 -12.32 -13.70
CA TRP A 501 -19.60 -11.44 -12.75
C TRP A 501 -21.09 -11.80 -12.71
N ALA A 502 -21.93 -11.01 -12.04
CA ALA A 502 -23.37 -11.28 -11.98
C ALA A 502 -24.09 -11.06 -13.31
N GLY A 503 -23.52 -10.26 -14.22
CA GLY A 503 -24.16 -9.88 -15.47
C GLY A 503 -23.30 -10.02 -16.73
N ILE A 504 -22.13 -10.66 -16.64
CA ILE A 504 -21.27 -10.90 -17.80
C ILE A 504 -20.32 -12.08 -17.56
N ALA A 505 -20.01 -12.81 -18.62
CA ALA A 505 -19.04 -13.90 -18.65
C ALA A 505 -17.92 -13.65 -19.68
N ASP A 506 -16.71 -14.08 -19.35
CA ASP A 506 -15.52 -14.06 -20.21
C ASP A 506 -15.25 -15.45 -20.84
N TYR A 507 -16.29 -16.27 -20.94
CA TYR A 507 -16.33 -17.58 -21.58
C TYR A 507 -17.64 -17.74 -22.37
N LYS A 508 -17.78 -18.82 -23.15
CA LYS A 508 -19.01 -19.11 -23.91
C LYS A 508 -20.15 -19.55 -22.99
N SER A 509 -20.83 -18.59 -22.36
CA SER A 509 -21.97 -18.84 -21.47
C SER A 509 -23.30 -18.88 -22.23
N ALA A 510 -24.17 -19.81 -21.86
CA ALA A 510 -25.59 -19.86 -22.23
C ALA A 510 -26.48 -19.21 -21.16
N VAL A 511 -25.94 -18.90 -19.98
CA VAL A 511 -26.68 -18.32 -18.84
C VAL A 511 -26.52 -16.80 -18.75
N LEU A 512 -25.31 -16.29 -18.98
CA LEU A 512 -24.96 -14.87 -18.85
C LEU A 512 -24.67 -14.25 -20.22
N PRO A 513 -24.84 -12.92 -20.37
CA PRO A 513 -24.27 -12.20 -21.50
C PRO A 513 -22.77 -12.48 -21.62
N VAL A 514 -22.29 -12.68 -22.85
CA VAL A 514 -20.89 -12.96 -23.12
C VAL A 514 -20.18 -11.66 -23.51
N ARG A 515 -18.99 -11.41 -22.96
CA ARG A 515 -18.18 -10.25 -23.34
C ARG A 515 -17.82 -10.35 -24.83
N GLU A 516 -18.00 -9.26 -25.57
CA GLU A 516 -17.69 -9.20 -27.01
C GLU A 516 -16.28 -9.71 -27.33
N ARG A 517 -15.33 -9.40 -26.45
CA ARG A 517 -13.93 -9.84 -26.53
C ARG A 517 -13.77 -11.36 -26.64
N VAL A 518 -14.70 -12.19 -26.13
CA VAL A 518 -14.67 -13.65 -26.26
C VAL A 518 -14.79 -14.11 -27.71
N ALA A 519 -15.50 -13.37 -28.57
CA ALA A 519 -15.60 -13.71 -29.99
C ALA A 519 -14.24 -13.59 -30.70
N ARG A 520 -13.43 -12.60 -30.30
CA ARG A 520 -12.11 -12.34 -30.87
C ARG A 520 -11.01 -13.17 -30.19
N ASP A 521 -11.02 -13.17 -28.87
CA ASP A 521 -9.95 -13.71 -28.04
C ASP A 521 -10.32 -15.07 -27.45
N GLY A 522 -11.41 -15.70 -27.90
CA GLY A 522 -11.80 -17.05 -27.48
C GLY A 522 -12.26 -17.16 -26.02
N ASP A 523 -12.48 -18.40 -25.61
CA ASP A 523 -12.96 -18.76 -24.27
C ASP A 523 -11.84 -18.67 -23.23
N GLN A 524 -11.98 -17.78 -22.24
CA GLN A 524 -10.89 -17.55 -21.29
C GLN A 524 -10.74 -18.64 -20.22
N ILE A 525 -11.81 -19.38 -19.87
CA ILE A 525 -11.68 -20.52 -18.96
C ILE A 525 -10.84 -21.60 -19.64
N ALA A 526 -11.16 -21.92 -20.90
CA ALA A 526 -10.41 -22.91 -21.67
C ALA A 526 -8.92 -22.51 -21.84
N ARG A 527 -8.64 -21.23 -22.11
CA ARG A 527 -7.26 -20.73 -22.24
C ARG A 527 -6.48 -20.80 -20.92
N CYS A 528 -7.10 -20.41 -19.81
CA CYS A 528 -6.47 -20.49 -18.49
C CYS A 528 -6.16 -21.95 -18.11
N LEU A 529 -7.09 -22.89 -18.36
CA LEU A 529 -6.87 -24.32 -18.16
C LEU A 529 -5.74 -24.88 -19.02
N ALA A 530 -5.69 -24.50 -20.30
CA ALA A 530 -4.65 -24.95 -21.24
C ALA A 530 -3.25 -24.49 -20.78
N ALA A 531 -3.11 -23.24 -20.33
CA ALA A 531 -1.85 -22.73 -19.81
C ALA A 531 -1.45 -23.35 -18.45
N ALA A 532 -2.43 -23.71 -17.62
CA ALA A 532 -2.18 -24.28 -16.29
C ALA A 532 -1.81 -25.78 -16.32
N ALA A 533 -2.37 -26.54 -17.28
CA ALA A 533 -2.26 -27.99 -17.32
C ALA A 533 -0.81 -28.53 -17.40
N PRO A 534 0.11 -27.98 -18.23
CA PRO A 534 1.50 -28.44 -18.29
C PRO A 534 2.26 -28.27 -16.97
N HIS A 535 1.77 -27.41 -16.08
CA HIS A 535 2.39 -27.07 -14.82
C HIS A 535 1.70 -27.72 -13.60
N GLY A 536 0.59 -28.44 -13.80
CA GLY A 536 -0.18 -29.03 -12.72
C GLY A 536 -0.82 -28.00 -11.78
N ILE A 537 -1.01 -26.75 -12.23
CA ILE A 537 -1.63 -25.69 -11.45
C ILE A 537 -3.15 -25.86 -11.48
N GLN A 538 -3.78 -25.88 -10.32
CA GLN A 538 -5.23 -25.98 -10.20
C GLN A 538 -5.90 -24.66 -10.61
N VAL A 539 -6.85 -24.72 -11.53
CA VAL A 539 -7.71 -23.57 -11.84
C VAL A 539 -8.99 -23.66 -11.01
N HIS A 540 -9.19 -22.67 -10.15
CA HIS A 540 -10.48 -22.43 -9.49
C HIS A 540 -11.11 -21.20 -10.12
N VAL A 541 -12.32 -21.35 -10.67
CA VAL A 541 -13.00 -20.24 -11.33
C VAL A 541 -13.59 -19.33 -10.29
N TRP A 542 -13.07 -18.11 -10.24
CA TRP A 542 -13.56 -17.03 -9.39
C TRP A 542 -14.75 -16.34 -10.07
N LYS A 543 -15.85 -16.27 -9.33
CA LYS A 543 -17.02 -15.46 -9.67
C LYS A 543 -17.19 -14.30 -8.70
N VAL A 544 -17.40 -13.11 -9.26
CA VAL A 544 -17.96 -11.98 -8.50
C VAL A 544 -19.49 -12.14 -8.44
N CYS A 545 -20.02 -12.44 -7.26
CA CYS A 545 -21.45 -12.64 -7.03
C CYS A 545 -22.20 -11.31 -6.89
N TRP A 546 -23.43 -11.27 -7.41
CA TRP A 546 -24.41 -10.18 -7.31
C TRP A 546 -24.03 -8.84 -7.96
N ASN A 547 -22.76 -8.44 -8.00
CA ASN A 547 -22.31 -7.16 -8.57
C ASN A 547 -22.39 -7.15 -10.11
N LEU A 548 -23.05 -6.15 -10.68
CA LEU A 548 -23.30 -6.01 -12.13
C LEU A 548 -22.26 -5.15 -12.86
N ALA A 549 -21.12 -4.82 -12.23
CA ALA A 549 -20.07 -4.10 -12.91
C ALA A 549 -19.63 -4.82 -14.20
N GLY A 550 -19.49 -4.06 -15.28
CA GLY A 550 -19.14 -4.58 -16.60
C GLY A 550 -20.28 -5.27 -17.35
N ALA A 551 -21.50 -5.37 -16.80
CA ALA A 551 -22.64 -5.91 -17.51
C ALA A 551 -23.02 -5.03 -18.73
N PRO A 552 -23.52 -5.61 -19.84
CA PRO A 552 -23.94 -4.82 -21.00
C PRO A 552 -25.07 -3.84 -20.63
N PRO A 553 -25.06 -2.60 -21.15
CA PRO A 553 -26.05 -1.58 -20.79
C PRO A 553 -27.50 -2.02 -21.01
N THR A 554 -27.78 -2.77 -22.08
CA THR A 554 -29.12 -3.29 -22.40
C THR A 554 -29.60 -4.32 -21.37
N PHE A 555 -28.71 -5.23 -20.98
CA PHE A 555 -28.99 -6.24 -19.95
C PHE A 555 -29.24 -5.56 -18.59
N LEU A 556 -28.39 -4.60 -18.22
CA LEU A 556 -28.55 -3.83 -17.00
C LEU A 556 -29.86 -3.04 -16.96
N ALA A 557 -30.24 -2.41 -18.07
CA ALA A 557 -31.51 -1.69 -18.19
C ALA A 557 -32.72 -2.63 -18.01
N ALA A 558 -32.68 -3.82 -18.61
CA ALA A 558 -33.72 -4.84 -18.44
C ALA A 558 -33.84 -5.30 -16.97
N LEU A 559 -32.72 -5.54 -16.29
CA LEU A 559 -32.71 -5.88 -14.86
C LEU A 559 -33.30 -4.76 -13.98
N LYS A 560 -32.95 -3.51 -14.26
CA LYS A 560 -33.49 -2.34 -13.55
C LYS A 560 -35.00 -2.23 -13.76
N SER A 561 -35.47 -2.31 -15.00
CA SER A 561 -36.90 -2.24 -15.35
C SER A 561 -37.71 -3.37 -14.70
N ALA A 562 -37.15 -4.58 -14.63
CA ALA A 562 -37.79 -5.72 -13.96
C ALA A 562 -37.72 -5.67 -12.41
N GLY A 563 -37.15 -4.61 -11.82
CA GLY A 563 -36.97 -4.50 -10.37
C GLY A 563 -36.08 -5.61 -9.80
N ARG A 564 -35.12 -6.10 -10.59
CA ARG A 564 -34.21 -7.20 -10.22
C ARG A 564 -32.97 -6.71 -9.48
N CYS A 565 -32.75 -5.41 -9.41
CA CYS A 565 -31.62 -4.80 -8.72
C CYS A 565 -31.91 -4.53 -7.24
N GLN A 566 -30.85 -4.36 -6.45
CA GLN A 566 -30.96 -3.95 -5.05
C GLN A 566 -31.40 -2.49 -4.95
N VAL A 567 -32.11 -2.17 -3.87
CA VAL A 567 -32.54 -0.82 -3.53
C VAL A 567 -31.99 -0.48 -2.15
N ASP A 568 -31.42 0.71 -1.99
CA ASP A 568 -30.89 1.17 -0.71
C ASP A 568 -31.90 1.94 0.13
N ARG A 569 -31.48 2.38 1.32
CA ARG A 569 -32.35 3.10 2.27
C ARG A 569 -33.00 4.37 1.71
N SER A 570 -32.46 4.98 0.66
CA SER A 570 -33.03 6.18 0.02
C SER A 570 -34.03 5.84 -1.08
N GLY A 571 -34.19 4.55 -1.43
CA GLY A 571 -34.96 4.12 -2.58
C GLY A 571 -34.16 4.09 -3.88
N ALA A 572 -32.87 4.46 -3.85
CA ALA A 572 -32.01 4.42 -5.03
C ALA A 572 -31.67 2.99 -5.43
N THR A 573 -31.72 2.72 -6.74
CA THR A 573 -31.32 1.42 -7.31
C THR A 573 -29.80 1.30 -7.37
N ARG A 574 -29.26 0.17 -6.90
CA ARG A 574 -27.84 -0.18 -6.99
C ARG A 574 -27.62 -1.22 -8.08
N GLU A 575 -26.47 -1.17 -8.74
CA GLU A 575 -26.09 -2.10 -9.80
C GLU A 575 -25.60 -3.43 -9.23
N TRP A 576 -26.47 -4.04 -8.41
CA TRP A 576 -26.30 -5.31 -7.75
C TRP A 576 -27.60 -6.08 -7.88
N LEU A 577 -27.56 -7.37 -8.20
CA LEU A 577 -28.73 -8.23 -8.18
C LEU A 577 -29.29 -8.35 -6.76
N CYS A 578 -30.61 -8.29 -6.63
CA CYS A 578 -31.30 -8.58 -5.38
C CYS A 578 -31.32 -10.10 -5.12
N PRO A 579 -30.69 -10.60 -4.03
CA PRO A 579 -30.56 -12.03 -3.80
C PRO A 579 -31.84 -12.71 -3.33
N SER A 580 -32.86 -11.94 -2.91
CA SER A 580 -34.16 -12.50 -2.49
C SER A 580 -35.12 -12.76 -3.65
N ARG A 581 -34.71 -12.49 -4.89
CA ARG A 581 -35.50 -12.78 -6.08
C ARG A 581 -35.11 -14.15 -6.64
N GLU A 582 -36.10 -14.98 -6.92
CA GLU A 582 -35.86 -16.35 -7.43
C GLU A 582 -35.17 -16.36 -8.79
N GLU A 583 -35.48 -15.40 -9.66
CA GLU A 583 -34.87 -15.27 -10.98
C GLU A 583 -33.38 -14.93 -10.89
N ASN A 584 -32.98 -14.14 -9.89
CA ASN A 584 -31.58 -13.81 -9.64
C ASN A 584 -30.84 -14.94 -8.94
N PHE A 585 -31.51 -15.62 -8.01
CA PHE A 585 -30.98 -16.81 -7.36
C PHE A 585 -30.69 -17.91 -8.38
N ALA A 586 -31.62 -18.17 -9.30
CA ALA A 586 -31.44 -19.11 -10.40
C ALA A 586 -30.28 -18.69 -11.31
N LEU A 587 -30.24 -17.41 -11.74
CA LEU A 587 -29.16 -16.89 -12.59
C LEU A 587 -27.76 -17.12 -11.96
N GLU A 588 -27.59 -16.76 -10.69
CA GLU A 588 -26.31 -16.92 -9.99
C GLU A 588 -25.92 -18.39 -9.80
N ARG A 589 -26.88 -19.24 -9.39
CA ARG A 589 -26.67 -20.67 -9.24
C ARG A 589 -26.29 -21.30 -10.59
N ASP A 590 -27.08 -21.03 -11.62
CA ASP A 590 -26.96 -21.71 -12.91
C ASP A 590 -25.68 -21.31 -13.64
N ALA A 591 -25.22 -20.07 -13.50
CA ALA A 591 -23.93 -19.63 -14.02
C ALA A 591 -22.75 -20.36 -13.35
N LEU A 592 -22.79 -20.55 -12.02
CA LEU A 592 -21.77 -21.33 -11.31
C LEU A 592 -21.78 -22.81 -11.73
N LEU A 593 -22.97 -23.42 -11.80
CA LEU A 593 -23.10 -24.83 -12.19
C LEU A 593 -22.77 -25.05 -13.68
N GLU A 594 -22.99 -24.07 -14.55
CA GLU A 594 -22.53 -24.11 -15.95
C GLU A 594 -21.02 -24.28 -16.02
N VAL A 595 -20.25 -23.55 -15.22
CA VAL A 595 -18.80 -23.71 -15.14
C VAL A 595 -18.43 -25.13 -14.72
N VAL A 596 -19.07 -25.65 -13.68
CA VAL A 596 -18.80 -27.01 -13.15
C VAL A 596 -19.09 -28.11 -14.17
N ARG A 597 -20.16 -27.96 -14.94
CA ARG A 597 -20.56 -28.93 -15.98
C ARG A 597 -19.59 -28.91 -17.15
N ASN A 598 -19.23 -27.71 -17.62
CA ASN A 598 -18.60 -27.55 -18.93
C ASN A 598 -17.07 -27.60 -18.89
N TYR A 599 -16.44 -27.34 -17.74
CA TYR A 599 -14.98 -27.19 -17.65
C TYR A 599 -14.34 -28.11 -16.62
N ALA A 600 -13.13 -28.58 -16.92
CA ALA A 600 -12.32 -29.42 -16.03
C ALA A 600 -11.62 -28.61 -14.92
N VAL A 601 -12.37 -27.78 -14.20
CA VAL A 601 -11.86 -26.93 -13.12
C VAL A 601 -11.69 -27.72 -11.82
N ALA A 602 -10.71 -27.34 -11.01
CA ALA A 602 -10.49 -27.93 -9.68
C ALA A 602 -11.53 -27.44 -8.66
N GLY A 603 -12.09 -26.25 -8.88
CA GLY A 603 -13.08 -25.67 -7.98
C GLY A 603 -13.76 -24.43 -8.52
N ILE A 604 -14.74 -23.97 -7.74
CA ILE A 604 -15.38 -22.66 -7.87
C ILE A 604 -15.06 -21.82 -6.63
N HIS A 605 -14.77 -20.55 -6.85
CA HIS A 605 -14.36 -19.60 -5.83
C HIS A 605 -15.33 -18.43 -5.78
N LEU A 606 -16.08 -18.33 -4.68
CA LEU A 606 -17.15 -17.35 -4.49
C LEU A 606 -16.59 -16.06 -3.90
N ASP A 607 -16.72 -14.96 -4.61
CA ASP A 607 -16.39 -13.63 -4.10
C ASP A 607 -17.61 -12.72 -4.16
N TYR A 608 -17.61 -11.64 -3.39
CA TYR A 608 -18.75 -10.72 -3.28
C TYR A 608 -20.07 -11.43 -2.89
N ILE A 609 -20.03 -12.65 -2.37
CA ILE A 609 -21.18 -13.46 -1.92
C ILE A 609 -21.79 -12.88 -0.63
N ARG A 610 -22.41 -11.69 -0.76
CA ARG A 610 -22.84 -10.80 0.31
C ARG A 610 -23.69 -9.65 -0.24
N TYR A 611 -24.17 -8.79 0.66
CA TYR A 611 -24.70 -7.47 0.30
C TYR A 611 -23.56 -6.42 0.18
N PRO A 612 -23.78 -5.30 -0.54
CA PRO A 612 -22.77 -4.25 -0.65
C PRO A 612 -22.49 -3.56 0.68
N ASP A 613 -23.53 -3.39 1.52
CA ASP A 613 -23.45 -2.65 2.79
C ASP A 613 -24.60 -3.03 3.75
N GLN A 614 -24.67 -2.37 4.92
CA GLN A 614 -25.68 -2.64 5.94
C GLN A 614 -27.08 -2.11 5.59
N SER A 615 -27.17 -1.17 4.64
CA SER A 615 -28.37 -0.41 4.29
C SER A 615 -29.07 -0.87 3.00
N SER A 616 -28.49 -1.85 2.29
CA SER A 616 -29.11 -2.56 1.17
C SER A 616 -29.33 -4.04 1.50
N CYS A 617 -30.33 -4.74 0.98
CA CYS A 617 -31.37 -4.33 0.03
C CYS A 617 -32.72 -4.18 0.76
N VAL A 618 -33.48 -3.13 0.43
CA VAL A 618 -34.81 -2.87 0.99
C VAL A 618 -35.89 -2.77 -0.10
N CYS A 619 -35.70 -3.44 -1.23
CA CYS A 619 -36.66 -3.43 -2.33
C CYS A 619 -37.97 -4.17 -1.99
N ALA A 620 -38.99 -4.01 -2.83
CA ALA A 620 -40.30 -4.64 -2.65
C ALA A 620 -40.23 -6.17 -2.48
N ALA A 621 -39.33 -6.85 -3.20
CA ALA A 621 -39.12 -8.29 -3.07
C ALA A 621 -38.53 -8.68 -1.70
N CYS A 622 -37.57 -7.91 -1.18
CA CYS A 622 -37.03 -8.13 0.16
C CYS A 622 -38.09 -7.89 1.24
N ARG A 623 -38.94 -6.85 1.08
CA ARG A 623 -40.07 -6.59 1.97
C ARG A 623 -41.03 -7.77 1.98
N ALA A 624 -41.53 -8.16 0.81
CA ALA A 624 -42.50 -9.25 0.69
C ALA A 624 -41.96 -10.57 1.26
N GLY A 625 -40.71 -10.92 0.96
CA GLY A 625 -40.07 -12.13 1.49
C GLY A 625 -39.86 -12.08 3.00
N PHE A 626 -39.50 -10.91 3.55
CA PHE A 626 -39.35 -10.75 5.00
C PHE A 626 -40.69 -10.80 5.74
N GLU A 627 -41.70 -10.06 5.27
CA GLU A 627 -43.06 -10.07 5.83
C GLU A 627 -43.65 -11.49 5.81
N LYS A 628 -43.45 -12.23 4.71
CA LYS A 628 -43.83 -13.64 4.62
C LYS A 628 -43.12 -14.50 5.68
N ARG A 629 -41.82 -14.27 5.91
CA ARG A 629 -41.05 -15.02 6.90
C ARG A 629 -41.54 -14.79 8.33
N ILE A 630 -41.91 -13.57 8.67
CA ILE A 630 -42.37 -13.23 10.03
C ILE A 630 -43.88 -13.40 10.21
N GLY A 631 -44.63 -13.69 9.13
CA GLY A 631 -46.09 -13.83 9.17
C GLY A 631 -46.84 -12.53 9.45
N ALA A 632 -46.19 -11.37 9.28
CA ALA A 632 -46.73 -10.07 9.64
C ALA A 632 -46.24 -8.97 8.68
N LYS A 633 -47.04 -7.90 8.53
CA LYS A 633 -46.67 -6.70 7.78
C LYS A 633 -45.74 -5.83 8.61
N VAL A 634 -44.73 -5.23 7.98
CA VAL A 634 -43.88 -4.22 8.61
C VAL A 634 -44.48 -2.84 8.33
N ALA A 635 -44.80 -2.10 9.39
CA ALA A 635 -45.49 -0.82 9.29
C ALA A 635 -44.60 0.26 8.67
N ALA A 636 -43.43 0.53 9.25
CA ALA A 636 -42.50 1.56 8.77
C ALA A 636 -41.30 0.93 8.04
N TRP A 637 -41.50 0.57 6.77
CA TRP A 637 -40.42 0.07 5.92
C TRP A 637 -39.65 1.21 5.23
N PRO A 638 -38.29 1.23 5.24
CA PRO A 638 -37.37 0.26 5.83
C PRO A 638 -36.90 0.61 7.26
N ALA A 639 -37.41 1.67 7.87
CA ALA A 639 -36.94 2.17 9.17
C ALA A 639 -36.95 1.07 10.26
N ASP A 640 -38.01 0.29 10.35
CA ASP A 640 -38.17 -0.77 11.35
C ASP A 640 -37.18 -1.92 11.18
N VAL A 641 -36.71 -2.18 9.95
CA VAL A 641 -35.78 -3.27 9.65
C VAL A 641 -34.31 -2.83 9.61
N LEU A 642 -34.05 -1.54 9.43
CA LEU A 642 -32.69 -1.00 9.47
C LEU A 642 -32.32 -0.50 10.86
N GLY A 643 -33.23 0.13 11.59
CA GLY A 643 -32.97 0.75 12.90
C GLY A 643 -33.95 0.36 14.01
N GLY A 644 -35.14 -0.16 13.66
CA GLY A 644 -36.20 -0.42 14.64
C GLY A 644 -36.31 -1.88 15.12
N ALA A 645 -37.51 -2.23 15.58
CA ALA A 645 -37.81 -3.48 16.29
C ALA A 645 -37.52 -4.76 15.47
N HIS A 646 -37.56 -4.68 14.14
CA HIS A 646 -37.36 -5.83 13.26
C HIS A 646 -35.90 -5.99 12.79
N ARG A 647 -34.97 -5.13 13.22
CA ARG A 647 -33.57 -5.12 12.77
C ARG A 647 -32.86 -6.47 12.92
N ALA A 648 -33.00 -7.12 14.08
CA ALA A 648 -32.33 -8.41 14.33
C ALA A 648 -32.86 -9.52 13.40
N SER A 649 -34.19 -9.64 13.29
CA SER A 649 -34.85 -10.64 12.43
C SER A 649 -34.57 -10.40 10.95
N PHE A 650 -34.53 -9.13 10.51
CA PHE A 650 -34.21 -8.80 9.12
C PHE A 650 -32.75 -9.10 8.78
N ARG A 651 -31.82 -8.85 9.70
CA ARG A 651 -30.41 -9.27 9.54
C ARG A 651 -30.31 -10.79 9.38
N GLN A 652 -31.07 -11.58 10.16
CA GLN A 652 -31.10 -13.03 9.98
C GLN A 652 -31.69 -13.43 8.62
N TYR A 653 -32.79 -12.80 8.18
CA TYR A 653 -33.37 -13.03 6.86
C TYR A 653 -32.36 -12.80 5.73
N ARG A 654 -31.59 -11.71 5.80
CA ARG A 654 -30.52 -11.40 4.84
C ARG A 654 -29.43 -12.48 4.82
N ARG A 655 -28.98 -12.94 5.99
CA ARG A 655 -27.99 -14.04 6.09
C ARG A 655 -28.49 -15.32 5.46
N ASP A 656 -29.74 -15.69 5.76
CA ASP A 656 -30.33 -16.92 5.22
C ASP A 656 -30.51 -16.83 3.71
N THR A 657 -30.83 -15.65 3.19
CA THR A 657 -30.95 -15.40 1.74
C THR A 657 -29.63 -15.65 1.01
N ILE A 658 -28.50 -15.14 1.52
CA ILE A 658 -27.18 -15.39 0.93
C ILE A 658 -26.77 -16.86 1.11
N THR A 659 -26.95 -17.38 2.32
CA THR A 659 -26.60 -18.77 2.68
C THR A 659 -27.33 -19.79 1.82
N ARG A 660 -28.57 -19.49 1.41
CA ARG A 660 -29.34 -20.33 0.49
C ARG A 660 -28.59 -20.56 -0.83
N LEU A 661 -27.96 -19.53 -1.40
CA LEU A 661 -27.18 -19.68 -2.63
C LEU A 661 -25.93 -20.53 -2.38
N VAL A 662 -25.16 -20.22 -1.34
CA VAL A 662 -23.95 -20.98 -0.98
C VAL A 662 -24.25 -22.46 -0.79
N ARG A 663 -25.31 -22.79 -0.04
CA ARG A 663 -25.74 -24.18 0.18
C ARG A 663 -26.18 -24.85 -1.12
N SER A 664 -26.98 -24.17 -1.94
CA SER A 664 -27.49 -24.72 -3.20
C SER A 664 -26.35 -25.04 -4.17
N VAL A 665 -25.41 -24.10 -4.35
CA VAL A 665 -24.24 -24.26 -5.19
C VAL A 665 -23.33 -25.37 -4.67
N ALA A 666 -23.03 -25.38 -3.37
CA ALA A 666 -22.12 -26.37 -2.79
C ALA A 666 -22.63 -27.80 -2.97
N MET A 667 -23.91 -28.05 -2.70
CA MET A 667 -24.50 -29.38 -2.85
C MET A 667 -24.57 -29.80 -4.32
N GLN A 668 -25.05 -28.91 -5.21
CA GLN A 668 -25.24 -29.25 -6.61
C GLN A 668 -23.94 -29.37 -7.38
N ALA A 669 -22.94 -28.52 -7.09
CA ALA A 669 -21.62 -28.64 -7.70
C ALA A 669 -20.98 -29.99 -7.38
N ARG A 670 -21.03 -30.42 -6.10
CA ARG A 670 -20.49 -31.71 -5.66
C ARG A 670 -21.27 -32.90 -6.23
N ALA A 671 -22.58 -32.76 -6.42
CA ALA A 671 -23.40 -33.78 -7.09
C ALA A 671 -23.04 -33.91 -8.58
N LEU A 672 -22.80 -32.79 -9.27
CA LEU A 672 -22.41 -32.77 -10.68
C LEU A 672 -20.99 -33.28 -10.91
N ARG A 673 -20.07 -32.94 -9.99
CA ARG A 673 -18.65 -33.30 -10.07
C ARG A 673 -18.13 -33.67 -8.68
N PRO A 674 -18.16 -34.95 -8.29
CA PRO A 674 -17.56 -35.41 -7.04
C PRO A 674 -16.11 -34.96 -6.93
N GLY A 675 -15.73 -34.40 -5.77
CA GLY A 675 -14.39 -33.90 -5.51
C GLY A 675 -14.13 -32.44 -5.90
N ILE A 676 -15.06 -31.76 -6.59
CA ILE A 676 -14.92 -30.32 -6.86
C ILE A 676 -14.86 -29.51 -5.56
N LYS A 677 -13.93 -28.55 -5.52
CA LYS A 677 -13.75 -27.66 -4.38
C LYS A 677 -14.66 -26.45 -4.46
N VAL A 678 -15.24 -26.08 -3.32
CA VAL A 678 -16.03 -24.86 -3.17
C VAL A 678 -15.36 -24.00 -2.12
N SER A 679 -14.98 -22.79 -2.50
CA SER A 679 -14.29 -21.85 -1.63
C SER A 679 -14.88 -20.46 -1.72
N ALA A 680 -14.51 -19.57 -0.80
CA ALA A 680 -14.97 -18.18 -0.83
C ALA A 680 -13.90 -17.18 -0.36
N ALA A 681 -13.83 -16.03 -1.03
CA ALA A 681 -13.15 -14.85 -0.52
C ALA A 681 -14.04 -14.15 0.51
N VAL A 682 -13.53 -13.98 1.73
CA VAL A 682 -14.32 -13.50 2.88
C VAL A 682 -13.65 -12.34 3.60
N PHE A 683 -14.44 -11.52 4.28
CA PHE A 683 -13.88 -10.48 5.14
C PHE A 683 -13.16 -11.11 6.35
N PRO A 684 -12.01 -10.53 6.78
CA PRO A 684 -11.22 -11.06 7.90
C PRO A 684 -11.99 -11.24 9.21
N ASP A 685 -12.89 -10.32 9.55
CA ASP A 685 -13.74 -10.41 10.73
C ASP A 685 -15.10 -11.03 10.39
N GLY A 686 -15.27 -12.31 10.74
CA GLY A 686 -16.51 -13.05 10.52
C GLY A 686 -17.70 -12.60 11.37
N SER A 687 -17.48 -11.80 12.42
CA SER A 687 -18.56 -11.24 13.24
C SER A 687 -19.08 -9.95 12.61
N GLU A 688 -18.17 -9.06 12.20
CA GLU A 688 -18.54 -7.83 11.48
C GLU A 688 -19.18 -8.17 10.11
N SER A 689 -18.60 -9.10 9.35
CA SER A 689 -19.11 -9.48 8.04
C SER A 689 -20.52 -10.09 8.12
N ARG A 690 -20.80 -10.86 9.18
CA ARG A 690 -22.09 -11.50 9.44
C ARG A 690 -23.21 -10.49 9.65
N ASP A 691 -22.98 -9.45 10.45
CA ASP A 691 -24.03 -8.48 10.82
C ASP A 691 -24.04 -7.22 9.95
N GLY A 692 -22.92 -6.89 9.31
CA GLY A 692 -22.80 -5.77 8.40
C GLY A 692 -23.30 -6.09 6.99
N ILE A 693 -22.76 -7.14 6.37
CA ILE A 693 -22.95 -7.43 4.93
C ILE A 693 -23.58 -8.80 4.67
N ALA A 694 -24.03 -9.48 5.73
CA ALA A 694 -24.65 -10.81 5.70
C ALA A 694 -23.75 -11.92 5.11
N GLN A 695 -22.43 -11.77 5.20
CA GLN A 695 -21.47 -12.81 4.85
C GLN A 695 -21.20 -13.68 6.08
N ASP A 696 -22.05 -14.68 6.33
CA ASP A 696 -21.98 -15.56 7.51
C ASP A 696 -21.08 -16.79 7.24
N TRP A 697 -19.83 -16.53 6.89
CA TRP A 697 -18.90 -17.58 6.47
C TRP A 697 -18.55 -18.57 7.60
N ARG A 698 -18.63 -18.12 8.86
CA ARG A 698 -18.48 -18.98 10.04
C ARG A 698 -19.56 -20.06 10.06
N TYR A 699 -20.81 -19.68 9.79
CA TYR A 699 -21.90 -20.63 9.64
C TYR A 699 -21.68 -21.57 8.45
N TRP A 700 -21.26 -21.05 7.29
CA TRP A 700 -21.00 -21.88 6.10
C TRP A 700 -19.93 -22.94 6.33
N VAL A 701 -18.86 -22.60 7.04
CA VAL A 701 -17.82 -23.55 7.46
C VAL A 701 -18.39 -24.57 8.45
N SER A 702 -19.19 -24.13 9.42
CA SER A 702 -19.77 -25.04 10.43
C SER A 702 -20.67 -26.12 9.83
N GLU A 703 -21.29 -25.80 8.69
CA GLU A 703 -22.20 -26.63 7.89
C GLU A 703 -21.50 -27.43 6.77
N GLY A 704 -20.17 -27.34 6.65
CA GLY A 704 -19.42 -28.07 5.60
C GLY A 704 -19.71 -27.59 4.17
N LEU A 705 -20.18 -26.35 4.00
CA LEU A 705 -20.52 -25.82 2.67
C LEU A 705 -19.26 -25.43 1.89
N LEU A 706 -18.16 -25.09 2.57
CA LEU A 706 -16.90 -24.67 1.97
C LEU A 706 -15.79 -25.65 2.32
N ASP A 707 -14.98 -26.02 1.33
CA ASP A 707 -13.75 -26.81 1.51
C ASP A 707 -12.65 -25.95 2.16
N PHE A 708 -12.56 -24.69 1.74
CA PHE A 708 -11.64 -23.72 2.31
C PHE A 708 -12.19 -22.29 2.21
N VAL A 709 -11.76 -21.44 3.14
CA VAL A 709 -12.05 -20.00 3.14
C VAL A 709 -10.76 -19.22 2.91
N CYS A 710 -10.89 -18.11 2.18
CA CYS A 710 -9.81 -17.18 1.95
C CYS A 710 -10.14 -15.81 2.55
N PRO A 711 -9.86 -15.59 3.85
CA PRO A 711 -10.00 -14.27 4.44
C PRO A 711 -9.08 -13.27 3.74
N MET A 712 -9.61 -12.11 3.33
CA MET A 712 -8.84 -11.06 2.66
C MET A 712 -8.03 -10.25 3.69
N ASP A 713 -7.00 -10.88 4.27
CA ASP A 713 -6.11 -10.32 5.31
C ASP A 713 -5.11 -9.32 4.70
N TYR A 714 -5.64 -8.33 3.99
CA TYR A 714 -4.89 -7.33 3.26
C TYR A 714 -4.36 -6.27 4.22
N THR A 715 -3.39 -6.67 5.04
CA THR A 715 -2.68 -5.83 5.98
C THR A 715 -1.18 -6.07 5.82
N PRO A 716 -0.34 -5.02 5.82
CA PRO A 716 1.10 -5.18 5.95
C PRO A 716 1.53 -5.39 7.41
N ASP A 717 0.64 -5.23 8.38
CA ASP A 717 0.99 -5.43 9.79
C ASP A 717 0.94 -6.92 10.16
N ARG A 718 2.12 -7.52 10.36
CA ARG A 718 2.32 -8.89 10.80
C ARG A 718 1.66 -9.22 12.15
N ALA A 719 1.62 -8.27 13.09
CA ALA A 719 0.98 -8.51 14.39
C ALA A 719 -0.55 -8.57 14.23
N ARG A 720 -1.11 -7.70 13.40
CA ARG A 720 -2.52 -7.74 13.02
C ARG A 720 -2.86 -9.03 12.27
N LEU A 721 -2.03 -9.41 11.29
CA LEU A 721 -2.16 -10.67 10.55
C LEU A 721 -2.20 -11.87 11.50
N GLU A 722 -1.25 -11.95 12.45
CA GLU A 722 -1.22 -13.05 13.41
C GLU A 722 -2.50 -13.13 14.26
N LEU A 723 -3.01 -11.99 14.73
CA LEU A 723 -4.25 -11.94 15.49
C LEU A 723 -5.45 -12.43 14.68
N ASP A 724 -5.57 -11.94 13.45
CA ASP A 724 -6.69 -12.25 12.56
C ASP A 724 -6.67 -13.73 12.16
N VAL A 725 -5.51 -14.27 11.76
CA VAL A 725 -5.36 -15.69 11.37
C VAL A 725 -5.63 -16.64 12.53
N ARG A 726 -5.16 -16.34 13.76
CA ARG A 726 -5.47 -17.17 14.94
C ARG A 726 -6.98 -17.25 15.19
N ARG A 727 -7.67 -16.12 15.07
CA ARG A 727 -9.12 -16.04 15.26
C ARG A 727 -9.87 -16.81 14.18
N GLN A 728 -9.43 -16.71 12.93
CA GLN A 728 -10.01 -17.42 11.79
C GLN A 728 -9.83 -18.94 11.90
N LEU A 729 -8.64 -19.41 12.28
CA LEU A 729 -8.37 -20.82 12.55
C LEU A 729 -9.27 -21.37 13.66
N ALA A 730 -9.42 -20.61 14.76
CA ALA A 730 -10.33 -20.97 15.85
C ALA A 730 -11.79 -21.04 15.39
N TRP A 731 -12.23 -20.10 14.55
CA TRP A 731 -13.59 -20.11 13.98
C TRP A 731 -13.82 -21.27 13.00
N ALA A 732 -12.82 -21.63 12.21
CA ALA A 732 -12.91 -22.73 11.27
C ALA A 732 -12.95 -24.10 11.99
N GLY A 733 -12.24 -24.23 13.12
CA GLY A 733 -12.28 -25.41 13.98
C GLY A 733 -11.93 -26.72 13.25
N GLY A 734 -11.10 -26.64 12.21
CA GLY A 734 -10.73 -27.77 11.35
C GLY A 734 -11.79 -28.24 10.35
N LYS A 735 -12.98 -27.63 10.31
CA LYS A 735 -14.06 -28.01 9.38
C LYS A 735 -13.86 -27.52 7.95
N ALA A 736 -13.06 -26.48 7.77
CA ALA A 736 -12.58 -25.98 6.49
C ALA A 736 -11.13 -25.52 6.64
N GLN A 737 -10.37 -25.56 5.55
CA GLN A 737 -9.03 -24.98 5.54
C GLN A 737 -9.11 -23.45 5.55
N VAL A 738 -8.15 -22.80 6.22
CA VAL A 738 -7.99 -21.34 6.22
C VAL A 738 -6.78 -20.99 5.37
N VAL A 739 -6.99 -20.12 4.38
CA VAL A 739 -5.99 -19.70 3.39
C VAL A 739 -5.93 -18.16 3.39
N PRO A 740 -5.17 -17.54 4.30
CA PRO A 740 -5.08 -16.08 4.41
C PRO A 740 -4.66 -15.43 3.08
N GLY A 741 -5.40 -14.40 2.70
CA GLY A 741 -5.12 -13.57 1.53
C GLY A 741 -4.13 -12.47 1.87
N LEU A 742 -2.97 -12.42 1.21
CA LEU A 742 -1.94 -11.40 1.38
C LEU A 742 -1.88 -10.56 0.11
N ALA A 743 -1.94 -9.23 0.22
CA ALA A 743 -2.14 -8.36 -0.96
C ALA A 743 -1.02 -7.35 -1.21
N PRO A 744 0.11 -7.76 -1.81
CA PRO A 744 1.14 -6.84 -2.26
C PRO A 744 0.62 -5.74 -3.20
N SER A 745 -0.40 -6.01 -4.02
CA SER A 745 -0.96 -4.99 -4.92
C SER A 745 -1.83 -3.94 -4.22
N VAL A 746 -2.37 -4.26 -3.04
CA VAL A 746 -3.18 -3.32 -2.22
C VAL A 746 -2.29 -2.44 -1.36
N HIS A 747 -1.18 -2.99 -0.83
CA HIS A 747 -0.19 -2.25 -0.05
C HIS A 747 1.20 -2.32 -0.68
N PRO A 748 1.38 -1.88 -1.95
CA PRO A 748 2.65 -2.02 -2.67
C PRO A 748 3.80 -1.25 -2.02
N GLU A 749 3.45 -0.32 -1.14
CA GLU A 749 4.37 0.57 -0.44
C GLU A 749 4.88 -0.02 0.88
N ASP A 750 4.08 -0.89 1.51
CA ASP A 750 4.38 -1.49 2.81
C ASP A 750 4.75 -2.98 2.70
N LEU A 751 4.43 -3.63 1.58
CA LEU A 751 4.71 -5.06 1.31
C LEU A 751 5.87 -5.28 0.34
N ALA A 752 7.08 -4.92 0.79
CA ALA A 752 8.30 -5.31 0.10
C ALA A 752 8.41 -6.85 -0.02
N PRO A 753 9.10 -7.37 -1.06
CA PRO A 753 9.26 -8.82 -1.24
C PRO A 753 9.80 -9.57 -0.02
N GLU A 754 10.77 -8.98 0.70
CA GLU A 754 11.31 -9.55 1.95
C GLU A 754 10.27 -9.63 3.07
N HIS A 755 9.39 -8.62 3.18
CA HIS A 755 8.35 -8.57 4.19
C HIS A 755 7.27 -9.62 3.94
N LEU A 756 6.91 -9.82 2.67
CA LEU A 756 5.96 -10.84 2.25
C LEU A 756 6.44 -12.26 2.64
N LEU A 757 7.73 -12.56 2.50
CA LEU A 757 8.29 -13.86 2.93
C LEU A 757 8.05 -14.13 4.42
N TRP A 758 8.25 -13.10 5.25
CA TRP A 758 8.01 -13.21 6.68
C TRP A 758 6.52 -13.39 7.02
N MET A 759 5.63 -12.71 6.32
CA MET A 759 4.18 -12.92 6.49
C MET A 759 3.76 -14.33 6.08
N ILE A 760 4.32 -14.86 5.00
CA ILE A 760 4.09 -16.24 4.59
C ILE A 760 4.61 -17.21 5.68
N ASP A 761 5.79 -16.97 6.26
CA ASP A 761 6.31 -17.78 7.37
C ASP A 761 5.44 -17.68 8.64
N ASP A 762 4.85 -16.52 8.91
CA ASP A 762 3.94 -16.32 10.03
C ASP A 762 2.64 -17.13 9.86
N VAL A 763 1.95 -17.02 8.71
CA VAL A 763 0.70 -17.78 8.47
C VAL A 763 0.98 -19.28 8.45
N ARG A 764 2.14 -19.68 7.93
CA ARG A 764 2.66 -21.03 8.08
C ARG A 764 2.74 -21.38 9.57
N ARG A 765 3.57 -20.70 10.36
CA ARG A 765 3.80 -21.02 11.79
C ARG A 765 2.49 -21.15 12.58
N LEU A 766 1.46 -20.40 12.22
CA LEU A 766 0.13 -20.44 12.85
C LEU A 766 -0.71 -21.68 12.49
N GLY A 767 -0.36 -22.41 11.43
CA GLY A 767 -1.06 -23.61 11.00
C GLY A 767 -2.10 -23.37 9.91
N ALA A 768 -2.02 -22.25 9.17
CA ALA A 768 -2.83 -22.07 7.97
C ALA A 768 -2.51 -23.16 6.93
N ALA A 769 -3.50 -23.52 6.11
CA ALA A 769 -3.35 -24.56 5.09
C ALA A 769 -2.51 -24.10 3.88
N GLY A 770 -2.27 -22.79 3.80
CA GLY A 770 -1.56 -22.15 2.72
C GLY A 770 -1.77 -20.64 2.77
N PHE A 771 -1.59 -19.98 1.63
CA PHE A 771 -1.81 -18.55 1.46
C PHE A 771 -2.28 -18.26 0.03
N ALA A 772 -2.93 -17.12 -0.15
CA ALA A 772 -3.34 -16.64 -1.46
C ALA A 772 -2.82 -15.21 -1.69
N LEU A 773 -2.14 -14.96 -2.80
CA LEU A 773 -1.63 -13.61 -3.12
C LEU A 773 -2.64 -12.83 -3.97
N PHE A 774 -2.88 -11.57 -3.61
CA PHE A 774 -3.64 -10.62 -4.43
C PHE A 774 -2.71 -9.50 -4.93
N GLU A 775 -2.47 -9.34 -6.23
CA GLU A 775 -2.98 -10.11 -7.36
C GLU A 775 -1.88 -10.49 -8.36
N LEU A 776 -2.21 -11.37 -9.30
CA LEU A 776 -1.34 -11.74 -10.41
C LEU A 776 -1.25 -10.58 -11.40
N ASP A 777 -0.24 -9.73 -11.22
CA ASP A 777 0.09 -8.60 -12.09
C ASP A 777 1.60 -8.54 -12.39
N HIS A 778 2.02 -7.54 -13.16
CA HIS A 778 3.43 -7.30 -13.46
C HIS A 778 4.29 -7.11 -12.20
N ALA A 779 3.76 -6.45 -11.16
CA ALA A 779 4.52 -6.22 -9.94
C ALA A 779 4.80 -7.54 -9.21
N LEU A 780 3.80 -8.42 -9.07
CA LEU A 780 3.97 -9.73 -8.47
C LEU A 780 5.00 -10.56 -9.25
N LEU A 781 4.89 -10.58 -10.59
CA LEU A 781 5.79 -11.35 -11.46
C LEU A 781 7.24 -10.87 -11.38
N GLU A 782 7.47 -9.56 -11.40
CA GLU A 782 8.82 -8.98 -11.51
C GLU A 782 9.50 -8.79 -10.14
N GLN A 783 8.72 -8.52 -9.08
CA GLN A 783 9.26 -8.09 -7.79
C GLN A 783 9.18 -9.17 -6.72
N HIS A 784 8.10 -9.95 -6.67
CA HIS A 784 7.85 -10.90 -5.57
C HIS A 784 8.15 -12.35 -5.94
N LEU A 785 7.70 -12.82 -7.11
CA LEU A 785 7.89 -14.21 -7.53
C LEU A 785 9.37 -14.64 -7.62
N PRO A 786 10.32 -13.83 -8.10
CA PRO A 786 11.73 -14.24 -8.18
C PRO A 786 12.29 -14.62 -6.81
N LEU A 787 11.90 -13.87 -5.76
CA LEU A 787 12.33 -14.13 -4.40
C LEU A 787 11.62 -15.36 -3.80
N LEU A 788 10.32 -15.51 -4.06
CA LEU A 788 9.54 -16.68 -3.65
C LEU A 788 10.06 -17.98 -4.29
N ALA A 789 10.54 -17.91 -5.53
CA ALA A 789 11.13 -19.05 -6.24
C ALA A 789 12.43 -19.54 -5.59
N ILE A 790 13.27 -18.63 -5.07
CA ILE A 790 14.49 -18.99 -4.32
C ILE A 790 14.14 -19.84 -3.09
N GLY A 791 13.17 -19.39 -2.28
CA GLY A 791 12.70 -20.15 -1.13
C GLY A 791 12.03 -21.47 -1.53
N ALA A 792 11.28 -21.46 -2.64
CA ALA A 792 10.64 -22.65 -3.19
C ALA A 792 11.63 -23.72 -3.67
N ALA A 793 12.86 -23.36 -4.06
CA ALA A 793 13.89 -24.32 -4.44
C ALA A 793 14.41 -25.17 -3.27
N ALA A 794 14.18 -24.76 -2.02
CA ALA A 794 14.55 -25.55 -0.85
C ALA A 794 13.72 -26.86 -0.76
N PRO A 795 14.27 -27.93 -0.14
CA PRO A 795 13.49 -29.14 0.15
C PRO A 795 12.26 -28.80 1.00
N GLU A 796 11.13 -29.45 0.71
CA GLU A 796 9.91 -29.30 1.51
C GLU A 796 10.16 -29.70 2.97
N ARG A 797 9.51 -29.00 3.90
CA ARG A 797 9.60 -29.26 5.34
C ARG A 797 8.30 -29.77 5.93
#